data_AF-A0A2Z2N042-F1
#
_entry.id   AF-A0A2Z2N042-F1
#
_cell.length_a   1.000
_cell.length_b   1.000
_cell.length_c   1.000
_cell.angle_alpha   90.00
_cell.angle_beta   90.00
_cell.angle_gamma   90.00
#
_symmetry.space_group_name_H-M   'P 1'
#
loop_
_entity.id
_entity.type
_entity.pdbx_description
1 polymer ?
#
loop_
_entity_poly.entity_id
_entity_poly.type
_entity_poly.pdbx_seq_one_letter_code
_entity_poly.pdbx_strand_id
1 'polypeptide(L)'
;MRKRRAFLMNSTVILLLIPLMLLLATYEDVSSQIIMSQSERTQVEKTYRVVSYVELDFQRTLEISGKRAIVTVVDYIANTRDFLDPNDPNGMANATIRDLVLFGQSTQVASNYSERLMKDQTVLGWLGNISQKLRQQGYELRIANKTLGEIRTMSSSERSNFLRSNIELTVAPLDAFRIVIRAKIRDVTISDVSGKVVYTGPIPRENYVYSTISIENLEDPIFSALTYGRYYRSIEPCEYTFPEIIERPIKTLYGNGTSEDDHVLGKYSSTAWDSGHIFYGNTYPGDGADGYVLRNGNITSISSPVIVNTTLNGVPISPLEVFNDDDVGVLIFENVSGEAERATWCSLLGNRLNVTIQNSRGDDLTNFQVPIYIDSSHITDPNTLNTFFDTADPDGNNIPILEIYDSNCNPVNFWVENWDTSDKEALIWVNVTIPANSQVTLSIYFDSSGIETLGNASRVFDFYDEFDGNSLDTTKWTTNTDYYSIENGYIKMWGNWNNQYYINTLKSFVPNVIIEGVWRLGGYTYYRGRNVYLYDTDLTIGLVPQQTTPWLSNSAIYAWYDGYDYDGYSWNYKSLRVYDSYPAVGNQIRSTEWQGFQVIYTGTQIQFWDSYSNSWLTSGVSPPLTRFHLQIAADTDSDTRHGYIDWIRVRKYTQIPPTVTISTQIEQRPTQNAQIQITAGRAYDLQPLISCIIDQKYFGTYTGVSFFERLENSRVNHNKYFQLAKSIQDELGLKYGGEYYPIGLVSFMVPNADYDRKLFDIFNNFGISVEEGQTSVDYYFLNYYFGSMTKTPGYRVWGISYGTSALTGDLSIVPFFMDNQTAIAILGPTGAEDLLKG
;
A
#
# COMPACT_ATOMS: atom_id res chain seq x y z
N MET A 1 -111.97 11.73 -64.04
CA MET A 1 -110.94 10.91 -63.34
C MET A 1 -109.47 11.14 -63.77
N ARG A 2 -109.12 12.17 -64.57
CA ARG A 2 -107.72 12.38 -65.07
C ARG A 2 -106.86 13.41 -64.31
N LYS A 3 -107.44 14.35 -63.53
CA LYS A 3 -106.68 15.43 -62.84
C LYS A 3 -106.04 15.06 -61.49
N ARG A 4 -106.36 13.90 -60.87
CA ARG A 4 -105.75 13.45 -59.59
C ARG A 4 -104.49 12.59 -59.75
N ARG A 5 -104.21 12.06 -60.94
CA ARG A 5 -103.05 11.16 -61.17
C ARG A 5 -101.71 11.89 -61.33
N ALA A 6 -101.72 13.10 -61.92
CA ALA A 6 -100.50 13.91 -62.08
C ALA A 6 -99.99 14.50 -60.76
N PHE A 7 -100.89 14.92 -59.85
CA PHE A 7 -100.53 15.37 -58.51
C PHE A 7 -99.97 14.22 -57.67
N LEU A 8 -100.60 13.04 -57.69
CA LEU A 8 -100.08 11.85 -57.00
C LEU A 8 -98.72 11.41 -57.55
N MET A 9 -98.51 11.39 -58.88
CA MET A 9 -97.20 11.04 -59.45
C MET A 9 -96.10 12.05 -59.08
N ASN A 10 -96.34 13.36 -59.15
CA ASN A 10 -95.34 14.37 -58.75
C ASN A 10 -95.05 14.34 -57.24
N SER A 11 -96.09 14.17 -56.41
CA SER A 11 -95.91 14.05 -54.96
C SER A 11 -95.16 12.78 -54.58
N THR A 12 -95.37 11.66 -55.29
CA THR A 12 -94.64 10.39 -55.05
C THR A 12 -93.18 10.49 -55.48
N VAL A 13 -92.89 11.18 -56.59
CA VAL A 13 -91.51 11.47 -57.05
C VAL A 13 -90.77 12.37 -56.06
N ILE A 14 -91.42 13.41 -55.53
CA ILE A 14 -90.84 14.28 -54.49
C ILE A 14 -90.67 13.50 -53.16
N LEU A 15 -91.63 12.66 -52.78
CA LEU A 15 -91.54 11.78 -51.60
C LEU A 15 -90.43 10.73 -51.72
N LEU A 16 -90.03 10.34 -52.93
CA LEU A 16 -88.90 9.45 -53.19
C LEU A 16 -87.57 10.21 -53.32
N LEU A 17 -87.58 11.43 -53.87
CA LEU A 17 -86.39 12.27 -54.03
C LEU A 17 -85.90 12.88 -52.72
N ILE A 18 -86.78 13.24 -51.79
CA ILE A 18 -86.38 13.81 -50.50
C ILE A 18 -85.50 12.82 -49.71
N PRO A 19 -85.89 11.54 -49.50
CA PRO A 19 -85.04 10.55 -48.88
C PRO A 19 -83.74 10.30 -49.66
N LEU A 20 -83.78 10.30 -51.00
CA LEU A 20 -82.61 10.07 -51.83
C LEU A 20 -81.60 11.22 -51.74
N MET A 21 -82.06 12.47 -51.71
CA MET A 21 -81.23 13.66 -51.52
C MET A 21 -80.68 13.74 -50.09
N LEU A 22 -81.48 13.37 -49.09
CA LEU A 22 -81.00 13.24 -47.70
C LEU A 22 -79.95 12.12 -47.58
N LEU A 23 -80.13 10.99 -48.25
CA LEU A 23 -79.15 9.90 -48.32
C LEU A 23 -77.85 10.35 -49.01
N LEU A 24 -77.94 11.09 -50.11
CA LEU A 24 -76.78 11.65 -50.82
C LEU A 24 -76.03 12.68 -49.97
N ALA A 25 -76.74 13.61 -49.34
CA ALA A 25 -76.14 14.62 -48.47
C ALA A 25 -75.48 13.99 -47.23
N THR A 26 -76.12 12.99 -46.62
CA THR A 26 -75.53 12.25 -45.49
C THR A 26 -74.36 11.36 -45.92
N TYR A 27 -74.41 10.74 -47.10
CA TYR A 27 -73.29 9.97 -47.65
C TYR A 27 -72.09 10.85 -47.97
N GLU A 28 -72.30 12.04 -48.54
CA GLU A 28 -71.25 13.01 -48.83
C GLU A 28 -70.60 13.53 -47.54
N ASP A 29 -71.41 13.90 -46.54
CA ASP A 29 -70.90 14.38 -45.25
C ASP A 29 -70.12 13.29 -44.49
N VAL A 30 -70.67 12.07 -44.41
CA VAL A 30 -69.98 10.93 -43.77
C VAL A 30 -68.72 10.54 -44.54
N SER A 31 -68.75 10.50 -45.88
CA SER A 31 -67.57 10.22 -46.70
C SER A 31 -66.49 11.28 -46.53
N SER A 32 -66.86 12.56 -46.49
CA SER A 32 -65.96 13.68 -46.23
C SER A 32 -65.29 13.54 -44.86
N GLN A 33 -66.07 13.26 -43.81
CA GLN A 33 -65.55 13.05 -42.46
C GLN A 33 -64.63 11.81 -42.38
N ILE A 34 -64.94 10.73 -43.10
CA ILE A 34 -64.08 9.53 -43.16
C ILE A 34 -62.76 9.86 -43.87
N ILE A 35 -62.79 10.56 -45.00
CA ILE A 35 -61.57 10.93 -45.74
C ILE A 35 -60.71 11.89 -44.91
N MET A 36 -61.31 12.89 -44.26
CA MET A 36 -60.61 13.80 -43.36
C MET A 36 -59.98 13.06 -42.18
N SER A 37 -60.74 12.20 -41.49
CA SER A 37 -60.22 11.44 -40.35
C SER A 37 -59.12 10.44 -40.74
N GLN A 38 -59.22 9.79 -41.90
CA GLN A 38 -58.15 8.92 -42.42
C GLN A 38 -56.89 9.70 -42.82
N SER A 39 -57.07 10.88 -43.43
CA SER A 39 -55.96 11.78 -43.77
C SER A 39 -55.26 12.30 -42.52
N GLU A 40 -56.02 12.75 -41.51
CA GLU A 40 -55.48 13.19 -40.22
C GLU A 40 -54.75 12.06 -39.50
N ARG A 41 -55.34 10.85 -39.46
CA ARG A 41 -54.71 9.68 -38.85
C ARG A 41 -53.41 9.28 -39.56
N THR A 42 -53.40 9.31 -40.89
CA THR A 42 -52.20 9.02 -41.69
C THR A 42 -51.11 10.07 -41.43
N GLN A 43 -51.49 11.34 -41.30
CA GLN A 43 -50.57 12.42 -40.98
C GLN A 43 -49.99 12.27 -39.56
N VAL A 44 -50.83 11.97 -38.57
CA VAL A 44 -50.41 11.70 -37.18
C VAL A 44 -49.47 10.50 -37.10
N GLU A 45 -49.75 9.40 -37.81
CA GLU A 45 -48.87 8.23 -37.86
C GLU A 45 -47.51 8.55 -38.49
N LYS A 46 -47.48 9.33 -39.59
CA LYS A 46 -46.22 9.75 -40.21
C LYS A 46 -45.40 10.62 -39.25
N THR A 47 -46.02 11.60 -38.60
CA THR A 47 -45.39 12.44 -37.58
C THR A 47 -44.81 11.61 -36.44
N TYR A 48 -45.61 10.70 -35.90
CA TYR A 48 -45.20 9.83 -34.80
C TYR A 48 -43.98 8.98 -35.19
N ARG A 49 -43.97 8.41 -36.40
CA ARG A 49 -42.83 7.64 -36.92
C ARG A 49 -41.57 8.49 -37.08
N VAL A 50 -41.69 9.71 -37.59
CA VAL A 50 -40.55 10.64 -37.75
C VAL A 50 -39.95 10.99 -36.39
N VAL A 51 -40.77 11.41 -35.42
CA VAL A 51 -40.29 11.77 -34.08
C VAL A 51 -39.67 10.56 -33.37
N SER A 52 -40.32 9.40 -33.44
CA SER A 52 -39.79 8.17 -32.82
C SER A 52 -38.46 7.73 -33.45
N TYR A 53 -38.30 7.92 -34.77
CA TYR A 53 -37.02 7.66 -35.45
C TYR A 53 -35.93 8.60 -34.95
N VAL A 54 -36.22 9.90 -34.81
CA VAL A 54 -35.26 10.89 -34.28
C VAL A 54 -34.88 10.55 -32.83
N GLU A 55 -35.83 10.13 -31.99
CA GLU A 55 -35.58 9.69 -30.61
C GLU A 55 -34.63 8.49 -30.54
N LEU A 56 -34.90 7.44 -31.32
CA LEU A 56 -34.06 6.24 -31.36
C LEU A 56 -32.65 6.53 -31.92
N ASP A 57 -32.57 7.33 -32.98
CA ASP A 57 -31.29 7.72 -33.59
C ASP A 57 -30.49 8.65 -32.67
N PHE A 58 -31.16 9.49 -31.87
CA PHE A 58 -30.53 10.29 -30.83
C PHE A 58 -29.89 9.40 -29.75
N GLN A 59 -30.60 8.38 -29.27
CA GLN A 59 -30.05 7.43 -28.31
C GLN A 59 -28.79 6.72 -28.84
N ARG A 60 -28.84 6.24 -30.09
CA ARG A 60 -27.67 5.61 -30.74
C ARG A 60 -26.52 6.60 -30.93
N THR A 61 -26.82 7.85 -31.22
CA THR A 61 -25.82 8.91 -31.34
C THR A 61 -25.11 9.16 -30.01
N LEU A 62 -25.86 9.20 -28.90
CA LEU A 62 -25.26 9.35 -27.56
C LEU A 62 -24.33 8.18 -27.23
N GLU A 63 -24.72 6.95 -27.60
CA GLU A 63 -23.90 5.75 -27.41
C GLU A 63 -22.57 5.84 -28.20
N ILE A 64 -22.64 6.15 -29.50
CA ILE A 64 -21.46 6.22 -30.37
C ILE A 64 -20.55 7.39 -29.98
N SER A 65 -21.15 8.57 -29.77
CA SER A 65 -20.40 9.79 -29.41
C SER A 65 -19.79 9.63 -28.02
N GLY A 66 -20.50 9.00 -27.08
CA GLY A 66 -20.03 8.71 -25.74
C GLY A 66 -18.85 7.75 -25.73
N LYS A 67 -18.95 6.62 -26.45
CA LYS A 67 -17.83 5.66 -26.60
C LYS A 67 -16.59 6.35 -27.16
N ARG A 68 -16.75 7.19 -28.19
CA ARG A 68 -15.65 7.96 -28.77
C ARG A 68 -15.06 8.99 -27.82
N ALA A 69 -15.91 9.71 -27.08
CA ALA A 69 -15.46 10.69 -26.10
C ALA A 69 -14.64 10.03 -24.98
N ILE A 70 -15.11 8.90 -24.43
CA ILE A 70 -14.41 8.15 -23.40
C ILE A 70 -13.04 7.66 -23.92
N VAL A 71 -13.01 7.01 -25.09
CA VAL A 71 -11.75 6.55 -25.71
C VAL A 71 -10.82 7.71 -26.01
N THR A 72 -11.34 8.88 -26.40
CA THR A 72 -10.55 10.08 -26.65
C THR A 72 -9.86 10.57 -25.37
N VAL A 73 -10.57 10.58 -24.24
CA VAL A 73 -9.98 10.99 -22.96
C VAL A 73 -8.96 9.97 -22.47
N VAL A 74 -9.25 8.67 -22.57
CA VAL A 74 -8.31 7.60 -22.20
C VAL A 74 -7.03 7.66 -23.05
N ASP A 75 -7.16 7.74 -24.38
CA ASP A 75 -6.01 7.88 -25.30
C ASP A 75 -5.21 9.15 -25.01
N TYR A 76 -5.88 10.27 -24.72
CA TYR A 76 -5.21 11.51 -24.35
C TYR A 76 -4.38 11.32 -23.09
N ILE A 77 -4.99 10.89 -21.98
CA ILE A 77 -4.29 10.76 -20.69
C ILE A 77 -3.18 9.72 -20.76
N ALA A 78 -3.41 8.56 -21.38
CA ALA A 78 -2.41 7.51 -21.49
C ALA A 78 -1.16 7.96 -22.25
N ASN A 79 -1.31 8.85 -23.25
CA ASN A 79 -0.19 9.31 -24.09
C ASN A 79 0.43 10.63 -23.62
N THR A 80 -0.34 11.56 -23.03
CA THR A 80 0.16 12.87 -22.61
C THR A 80 0.51 12.93 -21.13
N ARG A 81 -0.12 12.06 -20.32
CA ARG A 81 -0.04 12.05 -18.84
C ARG A 81 -0.70 13.28 -18.19
N ASP A 82 -1.42 14.07 -18.98
CA ASP A 82 -2.17 15.23 -18.52
C ASP A 82 -3.56 14.79 -18.09
N PHE A 83 -3.73 14.59 -16.77
CA PHE A 83 -5.03 14.29 -16.18
C PHE A 83 -5.98 15.50 -16.26
N LEU A 84 -7.29 15.22 -16.23
CA LEU A 84 -8.32 16.26 -16.25
C LEU A 84 -8.31 17.06 -14.94
N ASP A 85 -8.55 18.37 -15.00
CA ASP A 85 -8.59 19.20 -13.80
C ASP A 85 -9.85 18.92 -12.95
N PRO A 86 -9.72 18.32 -11.75
CA PRO A 86 -10.85 18.02 -10.88
C PRO A 86 -11.48 19.28 -10.25
N ASN A 87 -10.77 20.42 -10.26
CA ASN A 87 -11.20 21.66 -9.61
C ASN A 87 -11.92 22.64 -10.55
N ASP A 88 -11.78 22.47 -11.87
CA ASP A 88 -12.54 23.23 -12.86
C ASP A 88 -13.91 22.55 -13.10
N PRO A 89 -15.06 23.17 -12.78
CA PRO A 89 -16.37 22.60 -13.04
C PRO A 89 -16.66 22.28 -14.52
N ASN A 90 -15.92 22.88 -15.45
CA ASN A 90 -15.96 22.54 -16.88
C ASN A 90 -14.82 21.59 -17.30
N GLY A 91 -13.85 21.34 -16.42
CA GLY A 91 -12.71 20.47 -16.66
C GLY A 91 -12.86 19.04 -16.12
N MET A 92 -13.73 18.85 -15.12
CA MET A 92 -14.08 17.53 -14.57
C MET A 92 -14.43 16.49 -15.66
N ALA A 93 -14.21 15.21 -15.36
CA ALA A 93 -14.45 14.09 -16.26
C ALA A 93 -15.84 14.11 -16.90
N ASN A 94 -16.89 14.34 -16.10
CA ASN A 94 -18.25 14.41 -16.62
C ASN A 94 -18.48 15.58 -17.59
N ALA A 95 -17.91 16.75 -17.32
CA ALA A 95 -18.04 17.94 -18.14
C ALA A 95 -17.23 17.83 -19.44
N THR A 96 -16.01 17.30 -19.35
CA THR A 96 -15.15 17.04 -20.51
C THR A 96 -15.80 16.04 -21.46
N ILE A 97 -16.30 14.90 -20.95
CA ILE A 97 -17.00 13.91 -21.77
C ILE A 97 -18.28 14.50 -22.36
N ARG A 98 -19.06 15.29 -21.60
CA ARG A 98 -20.26 15.99 -22.10
C ARG A 98 -19.94 16.86 -23.33
N ASP A 99 -18.90 17.67 -23.24
CA ASP A 99 -18.55 18.62 -24.30
C ASP A 99 -18.00 17.93 -25.56
N LEU A 100 -17.20 16.87 -25.38
CA LEU A 100 -16.79 16.00 -26.47
C LEU A 100 -18.00 15.34 -27.14
N VAL A 101 -18.97 14.82 -26.38
CA VAL A 101 -20.20 14.23 -26.93
C VAL A 101 -21.02 15.26 -27.70
N LEU A 102 -21.17 16.48 -27.18
CA LEU A 102 -21.99 17.51 -27.79
C LEU A 102 -21.38 18.05 -29.09
N PHE A 103 -20.10 18.40 -29.08
CA PHE A 103 -19.47 19.14 -30.18
C PHE A 103 -17.99 18.77 -30.43
N GLY A 104 -17.45 17.76 -29.77
CA GLY A 104 -16.17 17.14 -30.13
C GLY A 104 -14.92 17.91 -29.68
N GLN A 105 -15.06 18.92 -28.81
CA GLN A 105 -13.95 19.71 -28.29
C GLN A 105 -14.12 19.91 -26.77
N SER A 106 -13.02 19.99 -26.03
CA SER A 106 -12.97 20.34 -24.60
C SER A 106 -11.74 21.22 -24.35
N THR A 107 -11.78 22.05 -23.30
CA THR A 107 -10.60 22.83 -22.87
C THR A 107 -9.50 21.96 -22.24
N GLN A 108 -9.84 20.74 -21.81
CA GLN A 108 -8.93 19.82 -21.14
C GLN A 108 -8.23 18.84 -22.09
N VAL A 109 -8.71 18.70 -23.33
CA VAL A 109 -8.18 17.76 -24.32
C VAL A 109 -7.74 18.54 -25.54
N ALA A 110 -6.48 18.37 -25.94
CA ALA A 110 -5.92 19.05 -27.09
C ALA A 110 -6.73 18.78 -28.38
N SER A 111 -6.91 19.82 -29.21
CA SER A 111 -7.79 19.76 -30.39
C SER A 111 -7.34 18.69 -31.39
N ASN A 112 -6.04 18.48 -31.57
CA ASN A 112 -5.50 17.46 -32.45
C ASN A 112 -5.89 16.03 -32.04
N TYR A 113 -5.99 15.74 -30.73
CA TYR A 113 -6.46 14.45 -30.22
C TYR A 113 -7.96 14.27 -30.45
N SER A 114 -8.74 15.27 -30.01
CA SER A 114 -10.19 15.22 -30.09
C SER A 114 -10.71 15.19 -31.53
N GLU A 115 -10.14 15.97 -32.45
CA GLU A 115 -10.49 15.95 -33.87
C GLU A 115 -10.18 14.59 -34.53
N ARG A 116 -9.04 13.99 -34.19
CA ARG A 116 -8.60 12.69 -34.74
C ARG A 116 -9.53 11.55 -34.36
N LEU A 117 -10.03 11.52 -33.13
CA LEU A 117 -10.82 10.40 -32.61
C LEU A 117 -12.32 10.63 -32.72
N MET A 118 -12.81 11.86 -32.53
CA MET A 118 -14.24 12.16 -32.64
C MET A 118 -14.71 12.15 -34.10
N LYS A 119 -13.98 12.72 -35.06
CA LYS A 119 -14.29 12.76 -36.51
C LYS A 119 -15.78 12.98 -36.83
N ASP A 120 -16.35 14.09 -36.34
CA ASP A 120 -17.77 14.47 -36.50
C ASP A 120 -18.82 13.53 -35.88
N GLN A 121 -18.43 12.50 -35.14
CA GLN A 121 -19.36 11.63 -34.40
C GLN A 121 -19.76 12.29 -33.07
N THR A 122 -20.51 13.39 -33.17
CA THR A 122 -20.99 14.21 -32.05
C THR A 122 -22.49 14.45 -32.21
N VAL A 123 -23.15 14.96 -31.17
CA VAL A 123 -24.55 15.39 -31.26
C VAL A 123 -24.71 16.50 -32.32
N LEU A 124 -23.77 17.45 -32.40
CA LEU A 124 -23.78 18.48 -33.45
C LEU A 124 -23.62 17.89 -34.87
N GLY A 125 -22.76 16.90 -35.03
CA GLY A 125 -22.57 16.18 -36.28
C GLY A 125 -23.84 15.44 -36.71
N TRP A 126 -24.41 14.67 -35.78
CA TRP A 126 -25.69 13.98 -35.95
C TRP A 126 -26.82 14.94 -36.28
N LEU A 127 -26.95 16.07 -35.57
CA LEU A 127 -27.96 17.08 -35.85
C LEU A 127 -27.88 17.58 -37.30
N GLY A 128 -26.66 17.73 -37.84
CA GLY A 128 -26.47 18.05 -39.27
C GLY A 128 -27.00 16.95 -40.19
N ASN A 129 -26.65 15.69 -39.91
CA ASN A 129 -27.05 14.54 -40.72
C ASN A 129 -28.57 14.30 -40.67
N ILE A 130 -29.18 14.35 -39.50
CA ILE A 130 -30.62 14.15 -39.32
C ILE A 130 -31.41 15.30 -39.93
N SER A 131 -30.93 16.55 -39.80
CA SER A 131 -31.57 17.70 -40.44
C SER A 131 -31.53 17.59 -41.96
N GLN A 132 -30.44 17.09 -42.54
CA GLN A 132 -30.35 16.84 -43.97
C GLN A 132 -31.31 15.74 -44.42
N LYS A 133 -31.39 14.62 -43.68
CA LYS A 133 -32.33 13.52 -43.97
C LYS A 133 -33.79 14.00 -43.87
N LEU A 134 -34.13 14.76 -42.84
CA LEU A 134 -35.47 15.34 -42.68
C LEU A 134 -35.81 16.29 -43.83
N ARG A 135 -34.87 17.13 -44.26
CA ARG A 135 -35.05 18.02 -45.42
C ARG A 135 -35.33 17.26 -46.72
N GLN A 136 -34.64 16.14 -46.95
CA GLN A 136 -34.92 15.25 -48.09
C GLN A 136 -36.33 14.63 -48.04
N GLN A 137 -36.89 14.46 -46.83
CA GLN A 137 -38.25 13.97 -46.60
C GLN A 137 -39.30 15.10 -46.58
N GLY A 138 -38.89 16.36 -46.80
CA GLY A 138 -39.79 17.51 -46.79
C GLY A 138 -40.08 18.10 -45.40
N TYR A 139 -39.19 17.86 -44.42
CA TYR A 139 -39.28 18.40 -43.08
C TYR A 139 -38.08 19.30 -42.74
N GLU A 140 -38.28 20.35 -41.95
CA GLU A 140 -37.23 21.18 -41.37
C GLU A 140 -37.20 21.03 -39.85
N LEU A 141 -36.00 20.73 -39.31
CA LEU A 141 -35.73 20.65 -37.88
C LEU A 141 -35.14 21.99 -37.38
N ARG A 142 -35.72 22.54 -36.32
CA ARG A 142 -35.22 23.72 -35.59
C ARG A 142 -35.05 23.39 -34.11
N ILE A 143 -33.99 23.91 -33.50
CA ILE A 143 -33.76 23.88 -32.04
C ILE A 143 -33.81 25.31 -31.53
N ALA A 144 -34.64 25.59 -30.53
CA ALA A 144 -34.82 26.96 -30.01
C ALA A 144 -35.03 27.99 -31.13
N ASN A 145 -35.89 27.64 -32.10
CA ASN A 145 -36.19 28.39 -33.31
C ASN A 145 -34.99 28.72 -34.23
N LYS A 146 -33.88 27.96 -34.17
CA LYS A 146 -32.76 28.07 -35.11
C LYS A 146 -32.60 26.80 -35.94
N THR A 147 -32.37 26.98 -37.23
CA THR A 147 -32.00 25.90 -38.14
C THR A 147 -30.57 25.44 -37.87
N LEU A 148 -30.22 24.23 -38.32
CA LEU A 148 -28.85 23.74 -38.17
C LEU A 148 -27.82 24.53 -38.99
N GLY A 149 -28.25 25.20 -40.07
CA GLY A 149 -27.41 26.12 -40.81
C GLY A 149 -26.99 27.30 -39.94
N GLU A 150 -27.94 27.95 -39.27
CA GLU A 150 -27.70 29.09 -38.37
C GLU A 150 -26.82 28.70 -37.17
N ILE A 151 -27.01 27.50 -36.62
CA ILE A 151 -26.19 26.99 -35.51
C ILE A 151 -24.73 26.76 -35.95
N ARG A 152 -24.51 26.26 -37.17
CA ARG A 152 -23.15 26.02 -37.70
C ARG A 152 -22.40 27.30 -38.07
N THR A 153 -23.09 28.40 -38.33
CA THR A 153 -22.46 29.71 -38.62
C THR A 153 -22.06 30.50 -37.36
N MET A 154 -22.48 30.06 -36.17
CA MET A 154 -22.06 30.68 -34.90
C MET A 154 -20.55 30.52 -34.68
N SER A 155 -19.93 31.45 -33.94
CA SER A 155 -18.57 31.23 -33.44
C SER A 155 -18.52 30.01 -32.51
N SER A 156 -17.33 29.44 -32.30
CA SER A 156 -17.18 28.24 -31.46
C SER A 156 -17.76 28.41 -30.04
N SER A 157 -17.55 29.57 -29.42
CA SER A 157 -18.05 29.88 -28.07
C SER A 157 -19.57 30.08 -28.02
N GLU A 158 -20.13 30.81 -29.00
CA GLU A 158 -21.58 30.97 -29.11
C GLU A 158 -22.28 29.63 -29.34
N ARG A 159 -21.68 28.79 -30.19
CA ARG A 159 -22.21 27.46 -30.52
C ARG A 159 -22.17 26.52 -29.32
N SER A 160 -21.07 26.46 -28.57
CA SER A 160 -20.98 25.63 -27.36
C SER A 160 -21.97 26.07 -26.29
N ASN A 161 -22.13 27.38 -26.08
CA ASN A 161 -23.11 27.93 -25.13
C ASN A 161 -24.55 27.65 -25.57
N PHE A 162 -24.84 27.78 -26.87
CA PHE A 162 -26.13 27.44 -27.44
C PHE A 162 -26.47 25.96 -27.21
N LEU A 163 -25.54 25.04 -27.51
CA LEU A 163 -25.77 23.61 -27.34
C LEU A 163 -25.96 23.23 -25.86
N ARG A 164 -25.10 23.72 -24.95
CA ARG A 164 -25.23 23.45 -23.51
C ARG A 164 -26.54 23.98 -22.91
N SER A 165 -27.09 25.07 -23.45
CA SER A 165 -28.34 25.67 -22.94
C SER A 165 -29.60 24.96 -23.43
N ASN A 166 -29.54 24.35 -24.63
CA ASN A 166 -30.70 23.76 -25.30
C ASN A 166 -30.72 22.23 -25.30
N ILE A 167 -29.58 21.60 -25.04
CA ILE A 167 -29.44 20.15 -24.88
C ILE A 167 -28.98 19.90 -23.45
N GLU A 168 -29.91 19.45 -22.61
CA GLU A 168 -29.58 18.98 -21.28
C GLU A 168 -28.89 17.63 -21.42
N LEU A 169 -27.58 17.58 -21.14
CA LEU A 169 -26.78 16.36 -21.24
C LEU A 169 -25.96 16.19 -19.96
N THR A 170 -26.21 15.08 -19.29
CA THR A 170 -25.53 14.68 -18.07
C THR A 170 -24.77 13.39 -18.34
N VAL A 171 -23.48 13.38 -17.99
CA VAL A 171 -22.63 12.19 -18.01
C VAL A 171 -22.32 11.83 -16.57
N ALA A 172 -22.45 10.56 -16.20
CA ALA A 172 -22.17 10.08 -14.85
C ALA A 172 -21.68 8.65 -14.87
N PRO A 173 -20.91 8.20 -13.86
CA PRO A 173 -20.83 6.78 -13.55
C PRO A 173 -22.23 6.27 -13.24
N LEU A 174 -22.60 5.13 -13.81
CA LEU A 174 -23.82 4.40 -13.44
C LEU A 174 -23.51 3.45 -12.28
N ASP A 175 -22.42 2.72 -12.42
CA ASP A 175 -21.78 1.86 -11.43
C ASP A 175 -20.26 1.84 -11.74
N ALA A 176 -19.51 0.95 -11.08
CA ALA A 176 -18.05 0.84 -11.26
C ALA A 176 -17.62 0.54 -12.70
N PHE A 177 -18.43 -0.14 -13.50
CA PHE A 177 -18.08 -0.66 -14.83
C PHE A 177 -18.88 -0.04 -15.98
N ARG A 178 -19.82 0.85 -15.67
CA ARG A 178 -20.72 1.46 -16.66
C ARG A 178 -20.85 2.96 -16.46
N ILE A 179 -20.87 3.69 -17.56
CA ILE A 179 -21.13 5.13 -17.64
C ILE A 179 -22.51 5.30 -18.27
N VAL A 180 -23.28 6.27 -17.77
CA VAL A 180 -24.57 6.65 -18.32
C VAL A 180 -24.54 8.06 -18.87
N ILE A 181 -25.07 8.23 -20.07
CA ILE A 181 -25.36 9.52 -20.69
C ILE A 181 -26.87 9.69 -20.69
N ARG A 182 -27.34 10.68 -19.92
CA ARG A 182 -28.74 11.10 -19.84
C ARG A 182 -28.90 12.40 -20.62
N ALA A 183 -29.79 12.42 -21.62
CA ALA A 183 -29.94 13.61 -22.46
C ALA A 183 -31.39 13.95 -22.85
N LYS A 184 -31.64 15.25 -23.06
CA LYS A 184 -32.90 15.82 -23.58
C LYS A 184 -32.65 17.11 -24.33
N ILE A 185 -33.15 17.19 -25.56
CA ILE A 185 -33.21 18.42 -26.35
C ILE A 185 -34.52 19.13 -25.98
N ARG A 186 -34.44 20.36 -25.46
CA ARG A 186 -35.56 21.02 -24.77
C ARG A 186 -36.66 21.54 -25.70
N ASP A 187 -36.26 22.28 -26.73
CA ASP A 187 -37.17 22.93 -27.66
C ASP A 187 -36.84 22.51 -29.09
N VAL A 188 -37.55 21.51 -29.58
CA VAL A 188 -37.47 21.04 -30.96
C VAL A 188 -38.76 21.39 -31.69
N THR A 189 -38.62 22.00 -32.86
CA THR A 189 -39.72 22.21 -33.80
C THR A 189 -39.40 21.51 -35.11
N ILE A 190 -40.33 20.67 -35.58
CA ILE A 190 -40.30 20.05 -36.90
C ILE A 190 -41.46 20.62 -37.71
N SER A 191 -41.17 21.25 -38.84
CA SER A 191 -42.17 21.80 -39.77
C SER A 191 -42.07 21.12 -41.13
N ASP A 192 -43.17 21.04 -41.88
CA ASP A 192 -43.15 20.58 -43.27
C ASP A 192 -42.71 21.70 -44.24
N VAL A 193 -42.57 21.36 -45.53
CA VAL A 193 -42.19 22.31 -46.61
C VAL A 193 -43.13 23.52 -46.77
N SER A 194 -44.36 23.45 -46.24
CA SER A 194 -45.31 24.57 -46.26
C SER A 194 -45.20 25.49 -45.05
N GLY A 195 -44.31 25.16 -44.10
CA GLY A 195 -44.14 25.86 -42.83
C GLY A 195 -45.14 25.44 -41.75
N LYS A 196 -45.97 24.42 -41.99
CA LYS A 196 -46.88 23.90 -40.98
C LYS A 196 -46.08 23.13 -39.93
N VAL A 197 -46.28 23.46 -38.66
CA VAL A 197 -45.64 22.75 -37.54
C VAL A 197 -46.25 21.35 -37.41
N VAL A 198 -45.38 20.35 -37.50
CA VAL A 198 -45.71 18.91 -37.45
C VAL A 198 -45.45 18.38 -36.04
N TYR A 199 -44.44 18.89 -35.36
CA TYR A 199 -44.11 18.57 -33.98
C TYR A 199 -43.47 19.78 -33.30
N THR A 200 -43.83 20.02 -32.03
CA THR A 200 -43.16 20.98 -31.15
C THR A 200 -43.08 20.40 -29.75
N GLY A 201 -41.90 20.46 -29.15
CA GLY A 201 -41.65 19.92 -27.82
C GLY A 201 -40.23 19.36 -27.65
N PRO A 202 -39.95 18.71 -26.52
CA PRO A 202 -38.64 18.15 -26.26
C PRO A 202 -38.42 16.79 -26.95
N ILE A 203 -37.17 16.48 -27.30
CA ILE A 203 -36.77 15.15 -27.74
C ILE A 203 -35.85 14.54 -26.67
N PRO A 204 -36.23 13.44 -26.00
CA PRO A 204 -37.46 12.66 -26.21
C PRO A 204 -38.70 13.36 -25.67
N ARG A 205 -39.86 12.93 -26.17
CA ARG A 205 -41.19 13.44 -25.78
C ARG A 205 -41.47 13.28 -24.30
N GLU A 206 -41.02 12.17 -23.71
CA GLU A 206 -41.18 11.87 -22.28
C GLU A 206 -39.81 11.65 -21.63
N ASN A 207 -39.65 12.13 -20.38
CA ASN A 207 -38.45 11.95 -19.57
C ASN A 207 -37.14 12.30 -20.31
N TYR A 208 -36.19 11.37 -20.36
CA TYR A 208 -34.85 11.53 -20.92
C TYR A 208 -34.49 10.29 -21.73
N VAL A 209 -33.60 10.46 -22.71
CA VAL A 209 -32.94 9.32 -23.36
C VAL A 209 -31.73 8.95 -22.52
N TYR A 210 -31.54 7.65 -22.32
CA TYR A 210 -30.40 7.09 -21.62
C TYR A 210 -29.56 6.23 -22.56
N SER A 211 -28.25 6.40 -22.50
CA SER A 211 -27.29 5.52 -23.15
C SER A 211 -26.30 5.03 -22.12
N THR A 212 -26.27 3.72 -21.89
CA THR A 212 -25.30 3.07 -20.99
C THR A 212 -24.13 2.53 -21.80
N ILE A 213 -22.92 2.81 -21.34
CA ILE A 213 -21.67 2.45 -22.00
C ILE A 213 -20.84 1.66 -20.98
N SER A 214 -20.49 0.42 -21.31
CA SER A 214 -19.53 -0.36 -20.51
C SER A 214 -18.11 0.14 -20.76
N ILE A 215 -17.31 0.18 -19.70
CA ILE A 215 -15.86 0.44 -19.75
C ILE A 215 -15.05 -0.87 -19.62
N GLU A 216 -15.70 -2.03 -19.65
CA GLU A 216 -15.00 -3.32 -19.69
C GLU A 216 -14.14 -3.43 -20.95
N ASN A 217 -12.95 -4.00 -20.80
CA ASN A 217 -11.90 -4.10 -21.82
C ASN A 217 -11.34 -2.75 -22.29
N LEU A 218 -11.74 -1.63 -21.69
CA LEU A 218 -11.10 -0.34 -21.89
C LEU A 218 -9.79 -0.30 -21.08
N GLU A 219 -8.77 0.38 -21.61
CA GLU A 219 -7.55 0.64 -20.86
C GLU A 219 -7.84 1.53 -19.65
N ASP A 220 -7.26 1.19 -18.50
CA ASP A 220 -7.22 2.07 -17.34
C ASP A 220 -6.04 3.04 -17.49
N PRO A 221 -6.29 4.32 -17.82
CA PRO A 221 -5.24 5.22 -18.29
C PRO A 221 -4.23 5.58 -17.20
N ILE A 222 -4.54 5.37 -15.93
CA ILE A 222 -3.64 5.71 -14.82
C ILE A 222 -2.36 4.85 -14.85
N PHE A 223 -2.46 3.59 -15.29
CA PHE A 223 -1.32 2.68 -15.40
C PHE A 223 -0.31 3.22 -16.42
N SER A 224 -0.76 3.51 -17.65
CA SER A 224 0.10 4.03 -18.70
C SER A 224 0.61 5.43 -18.37
N ALA A 225 -0.25 6.31 -17.86
CA ALA A 225 0.11 7.69 -17.56
C ALA A 225 1.19 7.80 -16.46
N LEU A 226 1.07 7.03 -15.38
CA LEU A 226 2.02 7.08 -14.27
C LEU A 226 3.30 6.29 -14.57
N THR A 227 3.20 5.15 -15.28
CA THR A 227 4.38 4.31 -15.58
C THR A 227 5.14 4.70 -16.85
N TYR A 228 4.81 5.85 -17.47
CA TYR A 228 5.41 6.31 -18.74
C TYR A 228 5.21 5.30 -19.88
N GLY A 229 4.02 4.69 -19.96
CA GLY A 229 3.63 3.71 -20.98
C GLY A 229 4.30 2.34 -20.85
N ARG A 230 5.00 2.06 -19.74
CA ARG A 230 5.70 0.78 -19.52
C ARG A 230 4.78 -0.33 -19.03
N TYR A 231 3.66 0.04 -18.43
CA TYR A 231 2.65 -0.88 -17.93
C TYR A 231 1.27 -0.35 -18.31
N TYR A 232 0.42 -1.22 -18.84
CA TYR A 232 -0.97 -0.95 -19.17
C TYR A 232 -1.83 -2.10 -18.67
N ARG A 233 -3.10 -1.80 -18.33
CA ARG A 233 -4.07 -2.79 -17.88
C ARG A 233 -5.44 -2.47 -18.47
N SER A 234 -6.16 -3.51 -18.88
CA SER A 234 -7.55 -3.42 -19.30
C SER A 234 -8.47 -3.63 -18.09
N ILE A 235 -9.56 -2.88 -18.03
CA ILE A 235 -10.55 -3.00 -16.96
C ILE A 235 -11.38 -4.25 -17.20
N GLU A 236 -11.18 -5.26 -16.37
CA GLU A 236 -11.91 -6.53 -16.43
C GLU A 236 -12.49 -6.85 -15.06
N PRO A 237 -13.82 -7.05 -14.94
CA PRO A 237 -14.45 -7.31 -13.65
C PRO A 237 -14.05 -8.70 -13.13
N CYS A 238 -13.87 -8.81 -11.82
CA CYS A 238 -13.80 -10.10 -11.12
C CYS A 238 -15.19 -10.77 -11.18
N GLU A 239 -15.23 -12.10 -11.09
CA GLU A 239 -16.48 -12.87 -10.94
C GLU A 239 -17.32 -12.33 -9.77
N TYR A 240 -16.64 -11.96 -8.68
CA TYR A 240 -17.18 -11.28 -7.51
C TYR A 240 -17.20 -9.77 -7.70
N THR A 241 -17.91 -9.30 -8.75
CA THR A 241 -17.83 -7.92 -9.24
C THR A 241 -18.18 -6.87 -8.17
N PHE A 242 -19.13 -7.15 -7.28
CA PHE A 242 -19.63 -6.21 -6.26
C PHE A 242 -19.65 -6.86 -4.86
N PRO A 243 -18.50 -6.96 -4.17
CA PRO A 243 -18.36 -7.75 -2.95
C PRO A 243 -19.19 -7.25 -1.76
N GLU A 244 -19.50 -5.95 -1.71
CA GLU A 244 -20.24 -5.35 -0.61
C GLU A 244 -21.75 -5.64 -0.64
N ILE A 245 -22.31 -5.99 -1.81
CA ILE A 245 -23.76 -6.14 -1.99
C ILE A 245 -24.19 -7.47 -2.63
N ILE A 246 -23.34 -8.13 -3.43
CA ILE A 246 -23.72 -9.38 -4.11
C ILE A 246 -23.07 -10.57 -3.41
N GLU A 247 -21.77 -10.75 -3.58
CA GLU A 247 -21.02 -11.90 -3.10
C GLU A 247 -19.54 -11.55 -2.98
N ARG A 248 -18.91 -12.00 -1.90
CA ARG A 248 -17.49 -11.73 -1.61
C ARG A 248 -16.60 -12.80 -2.23
N PRO A 249 -15.36 -12.47 -2.63
CA PRO A 249 -14.41 -13.42 -3.21
C PRO A 249 -13.73 -14.32 -2.15
N ILE A 250 -14.45 -14.66 -1.09
CA ILE A 250 -14.00 -15.61 -0.06
C ILE A 250 -15.19 -16.51 0.29
N LYS A 251 -14.91 -17.78 0.56
CA LYS A 251 -15.93 -18.68 1.14
C LYS A 251 -15.60 -18.90 2.60
N THR A 252 -16.62 -19.00 3.44
CA THR A 252 -16.45 -19.16 4.88
C THR A 252 -17.39 -20.22 5.43
N LEU A 253 -16.85 -21.13 6.24
CA LEU A 253 -17.62 -22.03 7.09
C LEU A 253 -17.39 -21.71 8.55
N TYR A 254 -18.46 -21.78 9.34
CA TYR A 254 -18.44 -21.54 10.78
C TYR A 254 -18.66 -22.85 11.51
N GLY A 255 -17.96 -23.09 12.61
CA GLY A 255 -18.15 -24.29 13.42
C GLY A 255 -17.55 -24.16 14.81
N ASN A 256 -17.46 -25.29 15.49
CA ASN A 256 -16.82 -25.41 16.78
C ASN A 256 -15.34 -25.73 16.57
N GLY A 257 -14.47 -24.80 16.96
CA GLY A 257 -13.03 -24.86 16.75
C GLY A 257 -12.25 -25.23 18.02
N THR A 258 -11.09 -25.87 17.84
CA THR A 258 -10.03 -25.99 18.84
C THR A 258 -8.68 -25.97 18.13
N SER A 259 -7.73 -25.22 18.68
CA SER A 259 -6.38 -25.07 18.18
C SER A 259 -5.50 -24.44 19.25
N GLU A 260 -4.19 -24.69 19.20
CA GLU A 260 -3.18 -23.96 19.98
C GLU A 260 -2.74 -22.67 19.27
N ASP A 261 -2.90 -22.62 17.94
CA ASP A 261 -2.63 -21.46 17.09
C ASP A 261 -3.91 -20.76 16.66
N ASP A 262 -3.90 -19.43 16.67
CA ASP A 262 -5.02 -18.57 16.28
C ASP A 262 -5.29 -18.62 14.77
N HIS A 263 -4.24 -18.85 13.98
CA HIS A 263 -4.30 -18.97 12.53
C HIS A 263 -3.58 -20.24 12.07
N VAL A 264 -4.27 -21.06 11.27
CA VAL A 264 -3.67 -22.26 10.65
C VAL A 264 -3.83 -22.17 9.14
N LEU A 265 -2.74 -22.37 8.41
CA LEU A 265 -2.69 -22.19 6.95
C LEU A 265 -2.36 -23.50 6.25
N GLY A 266 -2.93 -23.70 5.06
CA GLY A 266 -2.63 -24.84 4.19
C GLY A 266 -3.54 -24.86 2.97
N LYS A 267 -3.31 -25.75 2.00
CA LYS A 267 -4.33 -25.98 0.97
C LYS A 267 -5.35 -26.99 1.46
N TYR A 268 -6.59 -26.81 1.03
CA TYR A 268 -7.62 -27.78 1.26
C TYR A 268 -7.36 -29.07 0.49
N SER A 269 -7.58 -30.20 1.15
CA SER A 269 -7.66 -31.50 0.49
C SER A 269 -8.73 -32.39 1.13
N SER A 270 -9.52 -33.03 0.29
CA SER A 270 -10.52 -34.03 0.69
C SER A 270 -9.96 -35.45 0.70
N THR A 271 -8.71 -35.63 0.27
CA THR A 271 -8.07 -36.94 0.11
C THR A 271 -6.67 -37.03 0.72
N ALA A 272 -5.90 -35.95 0.73
CA ALA A 272 -4.59 -35.87 1.37
C ALA A 272 -4.74 -35.51 2.85
N TRP A 273 -3.96 -36.18 3.69
CA TRP A 273 -3.91 -36.01 5.14
C TRP A 273 -2.45 -36.02 5.63
N ASP A 274 -1.54 -35.53 4.80
CA ASP A 274 -0.12 -35.34 5.11
C ASP A 274 0.17 -33.86 5.44
N SER A 275 1.36 -33.61 5.99
CA SER A 275 1.79 -32.27 6.38
C SER A 275 1.71 -31.32 5.19
N GLY A 276 1.07 -30.17 5.43
CA GLY A 276 0.86 -29.12 4.44
C GLY A 276 -0.54 -28.95 3.88
N HIS A 277 -1.45 -29.84 4.26
CA HIS A 277 -2.84 -29.78 3.86
C HIS A 277 -3.77 -29.55 5.06
N ILE A 278 -4.85 -28.83 4.82
CA ILE A 278 -6.02 -28.78 5.68
C ILE A 278 -7.02 -29.80 5.13
N PHE A 279 -7.27 -30.86 5.89
CA PHE A 279 -8.27 -31.84 5.48
C PHE A 279 -9.68 -31.27 5.61
N TYR A 280 -10.53 -31.47 4.62
CA TYR A 280 -11.95 -31.13 4.73
C TYR A 280 -12.87 -32.27 4.31
N GLY A 281 -13.93 -32.51 5.07
CA GLY A 281 -14.80 -33.66 4.83
C GLY A 281 -15.99 -33.78 5.78
N ASN A 282 -16.70 -34.90 5.69
CA ASN A 282 -17.86 -35.14 6.57
C ASN A 282 -17.48 -35.70 7.95
N THR A 283 -16.37 -36.43 8.02
CA THR A 283 -15.91 -37.16 9.19
C THR A 283 -14.39 -37.15 9.26
N TYR A 284 -13.85 -37.26 10.47
CA TYR A 284 -12.41 -37.29 10.71
C TYR A 284 -11.73 -38.53 10.08
N PRO A 285 -10.69 -38.36 9.24
CA PRO A 285 -10.05 -39.47 8.51
C PRO A 285 -8.92 -40.17 9.27
N GLY A 286 -8.41 -39.56 10.35
CA GLY A 286 -7.18 -39.97 11.05
C GLY A 286 -6.20 -38.80 11.17
N ASP A 287 -5.11 -39.00 11.91
CA ASP A 287 -4.06 -37.99 12.13
C ASP A 287 -3.13 -37.84 10.91
N GLY A 288 -2.57 -36.64 10.73
CA GLY A 288 -1.53 -36.33 9.75
C GLY A 288 -1.65 -34.98 9.03
N ALA A 289 -2.84 -34.40 8.95
CA ALA A 289 -3.06 -33.06 8.37
C ALA A 289 -2.75 -31.94 9.39
N ASP A 290 -2.42 -30.76 8.87
CA ASP A 290 -2.10 -29.57 9.69
C ASP A 290 -3.36 -28.94 10.29
N GLY A 291 -4.53 -29.19 9.69
CA GLY A 291 -5.83 -28.79 10.24
C GLY A 291 -6.98 -29.59 9.64
N TYR A 292 -8.14 -29.54 10.28
CA TYR A 292 -9.34 -30.28 9.85
C TYR A 292 -10.58 -29.40 9.83
N VAL A 293 -11.40 -29.50 8.77
CA VAL A 293 -12.71 -28.87 8.67
C VAL A 293 -13.77 -29.93 8.38
N LEU A 294 -14.63 -30.20 9.36
CA LEU A 294 -15.47 -31.39 9.38
C LEU A 294 -16.95 -31.05 9.56
N ARG A 295 -17.82 -31.68 8.77
CA ARG A 295 -19.28 -31.59 8.97
C ARG A 295 -19.67 -32.05 10.37
N ASN A 296 -19.15 -33.20 10.80
CA ASN A 296 -19.37 -33.74 12.14
C ASN A 296 -18.06 -34.34 12.67
N GLY A 297 -17.78 -34.12 13.96
CA GLY A 297 -16.61 -34.70 14.61
C GLY A 297 -16.65 -34.47 16.11
N ASN A 298 -15.95 -35.33 16.86
CA ASN A 298 -15.73 -35.10 18.27
C ASN A 298 -14.40 -34.34 18.42
N ILE A 299 -14.51 -33.07 18.78
CA ILE A 299 -13.37 -32.16 18.93
C ILE A 299 -12.37 -32.64 20.00
N THR A 300 -12.82 -33.46 20.96
CA THR A 300 -11.97 -33.98 22.04
C THR A 300 -11.10 -35.17 21.65
N SER A 301 -11.34 -35.77 20.47
CA SER A 301 -10.57 -36.92 19.98
C SER A 301 -9.55 -36.57 18.91
N ILE A 302 -9.36 -35.28 18.61
CA ILE A 302 -8.48 -34.79 17.55
C ILE A 302 -7.49 -33.82 18.21
N SER A 303 -6.18 -34.12 18.11
CA SER A 303 -5.13 -33.30 18.73
C SER A 303 -4.67 -32.13 17.85
N SER A 304 -4.86 -32.23 16.53
CA SER A 304 -4.55 -31.15 15.59
C SER A 304 -5.65 -30.08 15.57
N PRO A 305 -5.35 -28.87 15.06
CA PRO A 305 -6.35 -27.82 14.84
C PRO A 305 -7.57 -28.34 14.07
N VAL A 306 -8.77 -28.14 14.60
CA VAL A 306 -9.99 -28.68 13.97
C VAL A 306 -11.20 -27.79 14.19
N ILE A 307 -12.02 -27.69 13.14
CA ILE A 307 -13.35 -27.10 13.15
C ILE A 307 -14.36 -28.19 12.83
N VAL A 308 -15.29 -28.46 13.75
CA VAL A 308 -16.39 -29.45 13.57
C VAL A 308 -17.74 -28.77 13.54
N ASN A 309 -18.79 -29.49 13.13
CA ASN A 309 -20.17 -28.99 13.09
C ASN A 309 -20.32 -27.78 12.17
N THR A 310 -19.74 -27.88 10.97
CA THR A 310 -19.70 -26.76 10.03
C THR A 310 -21.08 -26.31 9.56
N THR A 311 -21.25 -25.00 9.52
CA THR A 311 -22.45 -24.30 9.08
C THR A 311 -22.10 -23.20 8.08
N LEU A 312 -23.03 -22.94 7.17
CA LEU A 312 -23.02 -21.77 6.30
C LEU A 312 -24.32 -21.01 6.56
N ASN A 313 -24.21 -19.74 6.98
CA ASN A 313 -25.36 -18.93 7.41
C ASN A 313 -26.24 -19.62 8.47
N GLY A 314 -25.60 -20.36 9.41
CA GLY A 314 -26.28 -21.10 10.48
C GLY A 314 -26.93 -22.42 10.04
N VAL A 315 -26.85 -22.80 8.77
CA VAL A 315 -27.36 -24.07 8.25
C VAL A 315 -26.22 -25.10 8.20
N PRO A 316 -26.37 -26.27 8.85
CA PRO A 316 -25.38 -27.34 8.77
C PRO A 316 -25.12 -27.79 7.33
N ILE A 317 -23.86 -27.75 6.91
CA ILE A 317 -23.45 -28.06 5.53
C ILE A 317 -22.17 -28.90 5.52
N SER A 318 -22.04 -29.75 4.50
CA SER A 318 -20.79 -30.49 4.27
C SER A 318 -19.72 -29.55 3.71
N PRO A 319 -18.48 -29.56 4.25
CA PRO A 319 -17.36 -28.83 3.66
C PRO A 319 -17.10 -29.20 2.19
N LEU A 320 -17.42 -30.45 1.79
CA LEU A 320 -17.34 -30.93 0.41
C LEU A 320 -18.26 -30.20 -0.58
N GLU A 321 -19.23 -29.43 -0.10
CA GLU A 321 -20.14 -28.63 -0.94
C GLU A 321 -19.65 -27.19 -1.13
N VAL A 322 -18.58 -26.77 -0.43
CA VAL A 322 -18.12 -25.37 -0.36
C VAL A 322 -16.66 -25.22 -0.79
N PHE A 323 -15.77 -26.06 -0.29
CA PHE A 323 -14.34 -26.01 -0.58
C PHE A 323 -13.95 -27.00 -1.68
N ASN A 324 -12.90 -26.67 -2.42
CA ASN A 324 -12.29 -27.56 -3.41
C ASN A 324 -10.88 -27.95 -2.99
N ASP A 325 -10.42 -29.08 -3.52
CA ASP A 325 -9.03 -29.47 -3.40
C ASP A 325 -8.14 -28.39 -4.05
N ASP A 326 -6.96 -28.19 -3.48
CA ASP A 326 -5.95 -27.20 -3.87
C ASP A 326 -6.28 -25.72 -3.61
N ASP A 327 -7.47 -25.41 -3.08
CA ASP A 327 -7.83 -24.05 -2.67
C ASP A 327 -7.02 -23.63 -1.41
N VAL A 328 -6.59 -22.38 -1.33
CA VAL A 328 -5.85 -21.85 -0.17
C VAL A 328 -6.78 -21.61 1.02
N GLY A 329 -6.53 -22.33 2.10
CA GLY A 329 -7.31 -22.32 3.33
C GLY A 329 -6.63 -21.57 4.49
N VAL A 330 -7.45 -20.86 5.26
CA VAL A 330 -7.05 -20.26 6.55
C VAL A 330 -8.10 -20.61 7.60
N LEU A 331 -7.67 -21.24 8.70
CA LEU A 331 -8.52 -21.53 9.85
C LEU A 331 -8.25 -20.50 10.94
N ILE A 332 -9.32 -19.97 11.53
CA ILE A 332 -9.32 -18.94 12.57
C ILE A 332 -10.04 -19.47 13.80
N PHE A 333 -9.51 -19.17 14.99
CA PHE A 333 -10.06 -19.61 16.26
C PHE A 333 -10.15 -18.43 17.25
N GLU A 334 -11.38 -18.01 17.62
CA GLU A 334 -11.67 -16.76 18.38
C GLU A 334 -11.34 -16.75 19.88
N ASN A 335 -11.06 -17.93 20.45
CA ASN A 335 -10.53 -18.03 21.80
C ASN A 335 -9.58 -19.22 21.83
N VAL A 336 -8.51 -19.19 21.04
CA VAL A 336 -7.44 -20.16 21.31
C VAL A 336 -7.14 -20.13 22.80
N SER A 337 -6.74 -21.26 23.37
CA SER A 337 -6.57 -21.40 24.80
C SER A 337 -5.49 -20.44 25.40
N GLY A 338 -5.04 -19.40 24.67
CA GLY A 338 -4.33 -18.22 25.15
C GLY A 338 -4.82 -16.84 24.65
N GLU A 339 -6.02 -16.67 24.06
CA GLU A 339 -6.41 -15.38 23.43
C GLU A 339 -6.90 -14.30 24.42
N ALA A 340 -7.47 -14.69 25.56
CA ALA A 340 -7.72 -13.74 26.65
C ALA A 340 -6.43 -13.16 27.25
N GLU A 341 -5.26 -13.73 26.93
CA GLU A 341 -3.97 -13.38 27.52
C GLU A 341 -2.88 -12.99 26.50
N ARG A 342 -3.06 -13.20 25.19
CA ARG A 342 -2.16 -12.62 24.16
C ARG A 342 -2.17 -11.09 24.18
N ALA A 343 -3.28 -10.47 24.60
CA ALA A 343 -3.30 -9.03 24.87
C ALA A 343 -2.34 -8.61 25.99
N THR A 344 -1.87 -9.55 26.82
CA THR A 344 -0.85 -9.31 27.86
C THR A 344 0.43 -10.13 27.70
N TRP A 345 0.54 -11.04 26.72
CA TRP A 345 1.67 -11.94 26.53
C TRP A 345 2.05 -12.03 25.03
N CYS A 346 3.13 -11.36 24.64
CA CYS A 346 3.48 -11.07 23.24
C CYS A 346 4.38 -12.14 22.57
N SER A 347 4.82 -13.17 23.31
CA SER A 347 5.78 -14.17 22.83
C SER A 347 5.26 -15.59 23.07
N LEU A 348 5.71 -16.55 22.27
CA LEU A 348 5.45 -17.97 22.53
C LEU A 348 6.27 -18.51 23.71
N LEU A 349 7.34 -17.82 24.11
CA LEU A 349 8.21 -18.21 25.21
C LEU A 349 7.48 -18.18 26.55
N GLY A 350 7.77 -19.18 27.37
CA GLY A 350 7.07 -19.50 28.61
C GLY A 350 7.31 -18.56 29.79
N ASN A 351 8.25 -17.62 29.74
CA ASN A 351 8.53 -16.71 30.87
C ASN A 351 8.76 -15.28 30.39
N ARG A 352 8.50 -14.29 31.27
CA ARG A 352 8.70 -12.87 31.02
C ARG A 352 9.38 -12.17 32.19
N LEU A 353 10.38 -11.36 31.89
CA LEU A 353 11.01 -10.41 32.78
C LEU A 353 10.77 -8.98 32.26
N ASN A 354 10.03 -8.18 33.04
CA ASN A 354 9.71 -6.81 32.66
C ASN A 354 10.84 -5.83 33.03
N VAL A 355 11.11 -4.88 32.15
CA VAL A 355 12.13 -3.84 32.31
C VAL A 355 11.49 -2.47 32.07
N THR A 356 11.65 -1.54 33.00
CA THR A 356 11.17 -0.17 32.87
C THR A 356 12.34 0.77 32.63
N ILE A 357 12.23 1.61 31.61
CA ILE A 357 13.24 2.58 31.23
C ILE A 357 12.65 3.99 31.39
N GLN A 358 13.21 4.77 32.32
CA GLN A 358 12.75 6.11 32.64
C GLN A 358 13.64 7.18 31.98
N ASN A 359 13.02 8.11 31.26
CA ASN A 359 13.63 9.35 30.83
C ASN A 359 13.26 10.47 31.82
N SER A 360 14.24 11.01 32.54
CA SER A 360 14.04 12.14 33.46
C SER A 360 14.34 13.51 32.83
N ARG A 361 14.55 13.56 31.52
CA ARG A 361 14.82 14.81 30.79
C ARG A 361 13.55 15.47 30.27
N GLY A 362 13.65 16.76 30.00
CA GLY A 362 12.59 17.58 29.40
C GLY A 362 12.40 17.40 27.89
N ASP A 363 13.21 16.58 27.25
CA ASP A 363 13.19 16.28 25.82
C ASP A 363 13.12 14.77 25.55
N ASP A 364 12.54 14.40 24.40
CA ASP A 364 12.35 13.01 24.00
C ASP A 364 13.70 12.37 23.62
N LEU A 365 13.93 11.14 24.08
CA LEU A 365 15.03 10.31 23.63
C LEU A 365 14.52 9.41 22.51
N THR A 366 14.76 9.80 21.25
CA THR A 366 14.27 9.06 20.07
C THR A 366 15.33 8.08 19.57
N ASN A 367 14.92 6.86 19.23
CA ASN A 367 15.78 5.76 18.75
C ASN A 367 17.10 5.69 19.55
N PHE A 368 16.97 5.64 20.87
CA PHE A 368 18.07 5.79 21.81
C PHE A 368 18.55 4.40 22.27
N GLN A 369 19.88 4.21 22.26
CA GLN A 369 20.49 2.94 22.68
C GLN A 369 20.62 2.88 24.20
N VAL A 370 19.94 1.93 24.83
CA VAL A 370 19.91 1.77 26.29
C VAL A 370 20.52 0.43 26.68
N PRO A 371 21.54 0.40 27.56
CA PRO A 371 22.07 -0.84 28.11
C PRO A 371 21.22 -1.32 29.28
N ILE A 372 20.91 -2.61 29.30
CA ILE A 372 20.20 -3.33 30.36
C ILE A 372 21.21 -4.32 30.95
N TYR A 373 21.64 -4.04 32.18
CA TYR A 373 22.53 -4.93 32.94
C TYR A 373 21.69 -5.88 33.78
N ILE A 374 21.96 -7.18 33.64
CA ILE A 374 21.30 -8.24 34.41
C ILE A 374 22.38 -8.96 35.19
N ASP A 375 22.43 -8.69 36.49
CA ASP A 375 23.41 -9.26 37.42
C ASP A 375 22.83 -9.21 38.85
N SER A 376 23.60 -9.69 39.83
CA SER A 376 23.21 -9.70 41.25
C SER A 376 23.03 -8.32 41.91
N SER A 377 23.53 -7.25 41.28
CA SER A 377 23.33 -5.86 41.73
C SER A 377 22.05 -5.22 41.17
N HIS A 378 21.56 -5.70 40.02
CA HIS A 378 20.34 -5.22 39.36
C HIS A 378 19.11 -6.09 39.65
N ILE A 379 19.29 -7.40 39.87
CA ILE A 379 18.26 -8.32 40.35
C ILE A 379 18.74 -8.92 41.67
N THR A 380 18.26 -8.34 42.78
CA THR A 380 18.72 -8.73 44.13
C THR A 380 18.07 -10.01 44.65
N ASP A 381 17.02 -10.53 43.98
CA ASP A 381 16.43 -11.83 44.29
C ASP A 381 17.20 -12.95 43.56
N PRO A 382 17.95 -13.81 44.28
CA PRO A 382 18.75 -14.85 43.64
C PRO A 382 17.91 -15.88 42.90
N ASN A 383 16.66 -16.11 43.31
CA ASN A 383 15.79 -17.07 42.64
C ASN A 383 15.39 -16.56 41.25
N THR A 384 14.99 -15.29 41.15
CA THR A 384 14.70 -14.64 39.87
C THR A 384 15.92 -14.65 38.95
N LEU A 385 17.10 -14.27 39.46
CA LEU A 385 18.34 -14.24 38.67
C LEU A 385 18.72 -15.64 38.17
N ASN A 386 18.75 -16.64 39.05
CA ASN A 386 19.08 -18.02 38.66
C ASN A 386 18.07 -18.56 37.64
N THR A 387 16.77 -18.36 37.88
CA THR A 387 15.72 -18.83 36.97
C THR A 387 15.86 -18.20 35.59
N PHE A 388 16.17 -16.90 35.50
CA PHE A 388 16.37 -16.22 34.23
C PHE A 388 17.47 -16.88 33.39
N PHE A 389 18.67 -17.04 33.96
CA PHE A 389 19.79 -17.65 33.23
C PHE A 389 19.61 -19.14 32.97
N ASP A 390 19.16 -19.91 33.96
CA ASP A 390 18.99 -21.37 33.82
C ASP A 390 17.90 -21.72 32.79
N THR A 391 16.96 -20.81 32.55
CA THR A 391 15.84 -21.02 31.61
C THR A 391 16.11 -20.42 30.22
N ALA A 392 16.75 -19.25 30.17
CA ALA A 392 17.07 -18.59 28.91
C ALA A 392 18.28 -19.23 28.20
N ASP A 393 19.19 -19.87 28.94
CA ASP A 393 20.35 -20.59 28.40
C ASP A 393 20.51 -21.93 29.16
N PRO A 394 19.66 -22.93 28.85
CA PRO A 394 19.63 -24.19 29.59
C PRO A 394 20.82 -25.11 29.29
N ASP A 395 21.50 -24.94 28.16
CA ASP A 395 22.67 -25.74 27.79
C ASP A 395 24.00 -25.09 28.25
N GLY A 396 23.94 -23.82 28.67
CA GLY A 396 25.07 -23.08 29.24
C GLY A 396 26.10 -22.70 28.19
N ASN A 397 25.70 -22.55 26.93
CA ASN A 397 26.59 -22.22 25.83
C ASN A 397 26.88 -20.71 25.69
N ASN A 398 26.30 -19.89 26.57
CA ASN A 398 26.38 -18.43 26.60
C ASN A 398 25.66 -17.73 25.43
N ILE A 399 24.67 -18.39 24.82
CA ILE A 399 23.80 -17.83 23.79
C ILE A 399 22.34 -18.00 24.26
N PRO A 400 21.64 -16.91 24.64
CA PRO A 400 20.32 -17.02 25.21
C PRO A 400 19.23 -17.23 24.18
N ILE A 401 18.10 -17.76 24.63
CA ILE A 401 16.82 -17.81 23.93
C ILE A 401 15.93 -16.70 24.52
N LEU A 402 15.79 -15.60 23.79
CA LEU A 402 14.94 -14.48 24.22
C LEU A 402 14.33 -13.67 23.07
N GLU A 403 13.23 -13.00 23.38
CA GLU A 403 12.54 -12.02 22.53
C GLU A 403 12.19 -10.78 23.35
N ILE A 404 12.19 -9.58 22.76
CA ILE A 404 11.87 -8.34 23.47
C ILE A 404 10.74 -7.61 22.75
N TYR A 405 9.70 -7.26 23.50
CA TYR A 405 8.55 -6.50 23.01
C TYR A 405 8.29 -5.25 23.84
N ASP A 406 7.68 -4.25 23.22
CA ASP A 406 7.09 -3.12 23.93
C ASP A 406 5.71 -3.48 24.52
N SER A 407 5.11 -2.53 25.24
CA SER A 407 3.79 -2.71 25.87
C SER A 407 2.63 -2.93 24.88
N ASN A 408 2.83 -2.70 23.58
CA ASN A 408 1.83 -2.89 22.53
C ASN A 408 2.13 -4.14 21.68
N CYS A 409 3.02 -5.03 22.15
CA CYS A 409 3.49 -6.21 21.42
C CYS A 409 4.20 -5.90 20.09
N ASN A 410 4.82 -4.72 19.95
CA ASN A 410 5.76 -4.50 18.85
C ASN A 410 7.14 -5.08 19.22
N PRO A 411 7.80 -5.82 18.31
CA PRO A 411 9.15 -6.32 18.55
C PRO A 411 10.14 -5.16 18.66
N VAL A 412 11.03 -5.24 19.63
CA VAL A 412 12.07 -4.24 19.90
C VAL A 412 13.42 -4.78 19.43
N ASN A 413 14.15 -3.98 18.65
CA ASN A 413 15.51 -4.33 18.25
C ASN A 413 16.42 -4.39 19.48
N PHE A 414 17.11 -5.51 19.64
CA PHE A 414 18.06 -5.74 20.73
C PHE A 414 19.36 -6.37 20.23
N TRP A 415 20.37 -6.34 21.09
CA TRP A 415 21.62 -7.06 20.92
C TRP A 415 22.19 -7.46 22.28
N VAL A 416 22.56 -8.73 22.41
CA VAL A 416 23.20 -9.30 23.60
C VAL A 416 24.70 -9.17 23.41
N GLU A 417 25.31 -8.20 24.11
CA GLU A 417 26.76 -7.95 24.04
C GLU A 417 27.54 -8.97 24.86
N ASN A 418 26.98 -9.35 26.01
CA ASN A 418 27.57 -10.34 26.91
C ASN A 418 26.47 -11.17 27.56
N TRP A 419 26.74 -12.46 27.71
CA TRP A 419 25.91 -13.40 28.45
C TRP A 419 26.81 -14.44 29.10
N ASP A 420 26.90 -14.44 30.42
CA ASP A 420 27.68 -15.39 31.20
C ASP A 420 26.74 -16.17 32.14
N THR A 421 26.50 -17.43 31.79
CA THR A 421 25.62 -18.31 32.56
C THR A 421 26.26 -18.83 33.85
N SER A 422 27.59 -18.76 33.98
CA SER A 422 28.32 -19.19 35.19
C SER A 422 28.30 -18.11 36.27
N ASP A 423 28.65 -16.88 35.89
CA ASP A 423 28.68 -15.73 36.81
C ASP A 423 27.31 -15.02 36.91
N LYS A 424 26.34 -15.41 36.06
CA LYS A 424 24.97 -14.88 36.00
C LYS A 424 24.96 -13.38 35.70
N GLU A 425 25.72 -13.00 34.67
CA GLU A 425 25.88 -11.63 34.21
C GLU A 425 25.52 -11.49 32.73
N ALA A 426 24.67 -10.53 32.37
CA ALA A 426 24.35 -10.23 30.99
C ALA A 426 24.25 -8.73 30.72
N LEU A 427 24.62 -8.33 29.50
CA LEU A 427 24.49 -6.98 28.98
C LEU A 427 23.68 -7.03 27.68
N ILE A 428 22.46 -6.49 27.74
CA ILE A 428 21.55 -6.42 26.60
C ILE A 428 21.35 -4.96 26.21
N TRP A 429 21.56 -4.63 24.95
CA TRP A 429 21.26 -3.32 24.39
C TRP A 429 19.93 -3.32 23.68
N VAL A 430 19.13 -2.27 23.86
CA VAL A 430 17.86 -2.05 23.14
C VAL A 430 17.84 -0.70 22.46
N ASN A 431 17.09 -0.58 21.37
CA ASN A 431 16.83 0.69 20.68
C ASN A 431 15.36 1.10 20.87
N VAL A 432 15.13 2.17 21.63
CA VAL A 432 13.79 2.59 22.06
C VAL A 432 13.59 4.10 21.96
N THR A 433 12.33 4.52 21.80
CA THR A 433 11.93 5.94 21.95
C THR A 433 11.25 6.15 23.29
N ILE A 434 11.78 7.08 24.10
CA ILE A 434 11.31 7.37 25.45
C ILE A 434 10.91 8.84 25.54
N PRO A 435 9.60 9.15 25.70
CA PRO A 435 9.13 10.52 25.79
C PRO A 435 9.74 11.29 26.97
N ALA A 436 9.78 12.61 26.86
CA ALA A 436 10.23 13.53 27.89
C ALA A 436 9.49 13.29 29.21
N ASN A 437 10.24 13.23 30.32
CA ASN A 437 9.73 13.00 31.68
C ASN A 437 8.80 11.77 31.80
N SER A 438 8.99 10.75 30.97
CA SER A 438 8.16 9.54 30.92
C SER A 438 9.00 8.27 31.01
N GLN A 439 8.31 7.13 31.11
CA GLN A 439 8.91 5.81 31.06
C GLN A 439 8.27 4.96 29.97
N VAL A 440 9.01 3.96 29.53
CA VAL A 440 8.52 2.84 28.72
C VAL A 440 8.79 1.54 29.47
N THR A 441 7.93 0.56 29.27
CA THR A 441 8.12 -0.80 29.79
C THR A 441 8.33 -1.75 28.61
N LEU A 442 9.40 -2.53 28.71
CA LEU A 442 9.75 -3.60 27.81
C LEU A 442 9.55 -4.94 28.51
N SER A 443 9.22 -5.95 27.72
CA SER A 443 9.05 -7.32 28.18
C SER A 443 10.10 -8.19 27.51
N ILE A 444 11.04 -8.73 28.31
CA ILE A 444 12.01 -9.74 27.86
C ILE A 444 11.37 -11.10 28.09
N TYR A 445 10.98 -11.77 27.02
CA TYR A 445 10.47 -13.14 27.05
C TYR A 445 11.60 -14.13 26.85
N PHE A 446 11.59 -15.24 27.58
CA PHE A 446 12.65 -16.24 27.55
C PHE A 446 12.13 -17.63 27.93
N ASP A 447 12.63 -18.67 27.29
CA ASP A 447 12.33 -20.08 27.57
C ASP A 447 13.30 -20.99 26.81
N SER A 448 13.48 -22.22 27.30
CA SER A 448 14.24 -23.30 26.68
C SER A 448 13.69 -23.82 25.35
N SER A 449 12.49 -23.38 24.93
CA SER A 449 11.76 -23.90 23.76
C SER A 449 11.97 -23.09 22.48
N GLY A 450 12.58 -21.91 22.56
CA GLY A 450 12.79 -21.00 21.42
C GLY A 450 14.12 -21.20 20.68
N ILE A 451 14.50 -20.18 19.91
CA ILE A 451 15.74 -20.16 19.12
C ILE A 451 16.75 -19.25 19.82
N GLU A 452 17.98 -19.75 19.97
CA GLU A 452 19.11 -18.99 20.48
C GLU A 452 19.43 -17.79 19.60
N THR A 453 19.67 -16.63 20.20
CA THR A 453 19.92 -15.39 19.47
C THR A 453 20.70 -14.38 20.31
N LEU A 454 21.68 -13.73 19.67
CA LEU A 454 22.35 -12.55 20.22
C LEU A 454 21.70 -11.25 19.74
N GLY A 455 20.63 -11.30 18.96
CA GLY A 455 20.04 -10.12 18.34
C GLY A 455 20.93 -9.54 17.23
N ASN A 456 20.85 -8.22 16.98
CA ASN A 456 21.60 -7.56 15.90
C ASN A 456 22.06 -6.15 16.30
N ALA A 457 23.37 -6.01 16.56
CA ALA A 457 23.99 -4.74 16.96
C ALA A 457 23.77 -3.62 15.93
N SER A 458 23.80 -3.94 14.64
CA SER A 458 23.60 -2.96 13.55
C SER A 458 22.18 -2.40 13.48
N ARG A 459 21.19 -3.08 14.09
CA ARG A 459 19.82 -2.56 14.25
C ARG A 459 19.63 -1.74 15.53
N VAL A 460 20.54 -1.89 16.49
CA VAL A 460 20.50 -1.16 17.77
C VAL A 460 21.27 0.15 17.68
N PHE A 461 22.52 0.11 17.26
CA PHE A 461 23.42 1.26 17.25
C PHE A 461 23.25 2.13 16.00
N ASP A 462 23.60 3.42 16.11
CA ASP A 462 23.59 4.33 14.96
C ASP A 462 24.65 3.91 13.93
N PHE A 463 25.72 3.25 14.37
CA PHE A 463 26.69 2.57 13.53
C PHE A 463 27.34 1.44 14.32
N TYR A 464 27.61 0.32 13.66
CA TYR A 464 28.33 -0.81 14.25
C TYR A 464 29.10 -1.52 13.14
N ASP A 465 30.35 -1.84 13.41
CA ASP A 465 31.12 -2.75 12.57
C ASP A 465 32.07 -3.58 13.43
N GLU A 466 32.00 -4.89 13.25
CA GLU A 466 32.88 -5.89 13.85
C GLU A 466 33.89 -6.43 12.83
N PHE A 467 33.96 -5.82 11.64
CA PHE A 467 34.87 -6.19 10.56
C PHE A 467 34.82 -7.69 10.23
N ASP A 468 33.61 -8.25 10.25
CA ASP A 468 33.37 -9.63 9.87
C ASP A 468 33.61 -9.86 8.37
N GLY A 469 34.20 -11.01 8.04
CA GLY A 469 34.53 -11.41 6.67
C GLY A 469 35.99 -11.16 6.29
N ASN A 470 36.22 -10.96 4.99
CA ASN A 470 37.57 -10.91 4.39
C ASN A 470 37.85 -9.61 3.62
N SER A 471 36.94 -8.63 3.68
CA SER A 471 37.04 -7.38 2.91
C SER A 471 36.24 -6.27 3.58
N LEU A 472 36.67 -5.02 3.40
CA LEU A 472 35.97 -3.84 3.94
C LEU A 472 34.55 -3.77 3.40
N ASP A 473 33.57 -3.59 4.29
CA ASP A 473 32.18 -3.38 3.90
C ASP A 473 32.03 -2.02 3.21
N THR A 474 31.98 -2.04 1.88
CA THR A 474 31.85 -0.84 1.03
C THR A 474 30.48 -0.16 1.16
N THR A 475 29.52 -0.77 1.87
CA THR A 475 28.24 -0.12 2.21
C THR A 475 28.34 0.73 3.48
N LYS A 476 29.37 0.48 4.31
CA LYS A 476 29.65 1.23 5.55
C LYS A 476 30.80 2.21 5.40
N TRP A 477 31.84 1.83 4.66
CA TRP A 477 33.10 2.57 4.58
C TRP A 477 33.47 2.95 3.14
N THR A 478 34.24 4.02 3.02
CA THR A 478 34.93 4.46 1.80
C THR A 478 36.42 4.64 2.09
N THR A 479 37.25 4.32 1.11
CA THR A 479 38.70 4.38 1.24
C THR A 479 39.38 4.69 -0.10
N ASN A 480 40.59 5.23 -0.05
CA ASN A 480 41.48 5.45 -1.19
C ASN A 480 42.84 4.74 -1.04
N THR A 481 42.93 3.76 -0.14
CA THR A 481 44.15 3.03 0.18
C THR A 481 43.92 1.53 0.14
N ASP A 482 44.97 0.77 -0.14
CA ASP A 482 44.99 -0.70 0.00
C ASP A 482 45.87 -1.14 1.19
N TYR A 483 46.31 -0.21 2.04
CA TYR A 483 47.13 -0.48 3.22
C TYR A 483 46.30 -0.93 4.43
N TYR A 484 45.41 -1.89 4.19
CA TYR A 484 44.64 -2.56 5.21
C TYR A 484 44.28 -3.98 4.77
N SER A 485 43.94 -4.82 5.74
CA SER A 485 43.31 -6.12 5.52
C SER A 485 42.30 -6.37 6.61
N ILE A 486 41.30 -7.18 6.30
CA ILE A 486 40.34 -7.69 7.28
C ILE A 486 40.55 -9.20 7.39
N GLU A 487 40.82 -9.65 8.60
CA GLU A 487 41.01 -11.06 8.92
C GLU A 487 40.57 -11.30 10.37
N ASN A 488 39.93 -12.43 10.64
CA ASN A 488 39.58 -12.89 11.99
C ASN A 488 38.76 -11.86 12.82
N GLY A 489 37.84 -11.13 12.20
CA GLY A 489 36.94 -10.20 12.91
C GLY A 489 37.60 -8.88 13.33
N TYR A 490 38.72 -8.49 12.71
CA TYR A 490 39.32 -7.18 12.94
C TYR A 490 39.88 -6.58 11.66
N ILE A 491 39.96 -5.24 11.62
CA ILE A 491 40.72 -4.51 10.61
C ILE A 491 42.15 -4.29 11.08
N LYS A 492 43.09 -4.61 10.20
CA LYS A 492 44.54 -4.42 10.35
C LYS A 492 44.99 -3.38 9.34
N MET A 493 45.70 -2.35 9.79
CA MET A 493 46.13 -1.21 8.97
C MET A 493 47.64 -0.97 9.11
N TRP A 494 48.32 -0.55 8.03
CA TRP A 494 49.78 -0.34 8.02
C TRP A 494 50.20 0.70 6.97
N GLY A 495 51.50 0.83 6.70
CA GLY A 495 52.06 1.70 5.68
C GLY A 495 52.25 3.15 6.14
N ASN A 496 52.54 4.03 5.18
CA ASN A 496 52.72 5.47 5.39
C ASN A 496 51.47 6.25 4.95
N TRP A 497 50.71 6.76 5.92
CA TRP A 497 49.43 7.45 5.71
C TRP A 497 49.55 8.94 5.44
N ASN A 498 50.77 9.49 5.46
CA ASN A 498 51.05 10.87 5.04
C ASN A 498 50.74 11.12 3.55
N ASN A 499 50.49 10.06 2.77
CA ASN A 499 50.00 10.10 1.38
C ASN A 499 48.51 10.43 1.24
N GLN A 500 47.91 11.10 2.23
CA GLN A 500 46.49 11.51 2.23
C GLN A 500 45.52 10.32 2.15
N TYR A 501 45.84 9.21 2.82
CA TYR A 501 44.97 8.06 2.89
C TYR A 501 43.81 8.27 3.87
N TYR A 502 42.71 7.53 3.66
CA TYR A 502 41.59 7.50 4.59
C TYR A 502 40.84 6.17 4.54
N ILE A 503 40.23 5.82 5.67
CA ILE A 503 39.12 4.87 5.76
C ILE A 503 38.05 5.58 6.58
N ASN A 504 37.00 6.02 5.91
CA ASN A 504 35.95 6.86 6.49
C ASN A 504 34.59 6.20 6.33
N THR A 505 33.73 6.36 7.33
CA THR A 505 32.33 5.95 7.21
C THR A 505 31.61 6.72 6.11
N LEU A 506 30.73 6.05 5.36
CA LEU A 506 29.80 6.69 4.42
C LEU A 506 28.71 7.46 5.18
N LYS A 507 28.27 6.92 6.32
CA LYS A 507 27.31 7.57 7.20
C LYS A 507 27.97 8.77 7.91
N SER A 508 27.26 9.90 7.93
CA SER A 508 27.65 11.05 8.75
C SER A 508 26.89 11.07 10.07
N PHE A 509 27.51 11.60 11.11
CA PHE A 509 26.97 11.76 12.46
C PHE A 509 26.89 13.24 12.85
N VAL A 510 26.05 13.55 13.83
CA VAL A 510 25.93 14.87 14.44
C VAL A 510 26.41 14.82 15.90
N PRO A 511 26.73 15.96 16.53
CA PRO A 511 27.08 16.03 17.95
C PRO A 511 26.12 15.32 18.90
N ASN A 512 26.60 15.06 20.12
CA ASN A 512 25.97 14.25 21.18
C ASN A 512 25.99 12.76 20.84
N VAL A 513 27.20 12.24 20.60
CA VAL A 513 27.44 10.81 20.40
C VAL A 513 28.57 10.29 21.28
N ILE A 514 28.56 8.98 21.48
CA ILE A 514 29.64 8.19 22.01
C ILE A 514 30.12 7.26 20.90
N ILE A 515 31.42 7.27 20.64
CA ILE A 515 32.11 6.31 19.77
C ILE A 515 32.88 5.37 20.68
N GLU A 516 32.69 4.07 20.51
CA GLU A 516 33.32 3.02 21.33
C GLU A 516 33.90 1.96 20.42
N GLY A 517 34.94 1.28 20.89
CA GLY A 517 35.53 0.18 20.15
C GLY A 517 36.66 -0.48 20.90
N VAL A 518 37.24 -1.50 20.29
CA VAL A 518 38.41 -2.21 20.79
C VAL A 518 39.55 -2.04 19.82
N TRP A 519 40.73 -1.68 20.34
CA TRP A 519 41.91 -1.31 19.58
C TRP A 519 43.17 -2.00 20.11
N ARG A 520 44.22 -2.04 19.28
CA ARG A 520 45.53 -2.56 19.65
C ARG A 520 46.64 -1.96 18.77
N LEU A 521 47.82 -1.72 19.36
CA LEU A 521 49.06 -1.49 18.60
C LEU A 521 49.79 -2.81 18.35
N GLY A 522 50.35 -2.97 17.16
CA GLY A 522 51.23 -4.09 16.82
C GLY A 522 52.61 -4.02 17.51
N GLY A 523 52.99 -2.85 18.02
CA GLY A 523 54.20 -2.66 18.81
C GLY A 523 54.32 -1.23 19.30
N TYR A 524 55.17 -1.04 20.32
CA TYR A 524 55.58 0.27 20.83
C TYR A 524 57.07 0.24 21.08
N THR A 525 57.71 1.41 21.06
CA THR A 525 59.15 1.48 21.28
C THR A 525 59.52 1.12 22.71
N TYR A 526 60.48 0.21 22.89
CA TYR A 526 60.97 -0.18 24.21
C TYR A 526 62.49 -0.43 24.25
N TYR A 527 63.03 -0.37 25.47
CA TYR A 527 64.47 -0.50 25.75
C TYR A 527 64.75 -1.82 26.49
N ARG A 528 65.73 -2.61 26.00
CA ARG A 528 66.24 -3.80 26.71
C ARG A 528 67.75 -3.70 26.85
N GLY A 529 68.22 -3.29 28.03
CA GLY A 529 69.63 -2.98 28.25
C GLY A 529 70.04 -1.74 27.44
N ARG A 530 71.04 -1.88 26.56
CA ARG A 530 71.48 -0.81 25.63
C ARG A 530 70.81 -0.88 24.25
N ASN A 531 69.94 -1.85 24.02
CA ASN A 531 69.26 -2.02 22.73
C ASN A 531 67.90 -1.30 22.74
N VAL A 532 67.60 -0.61 21.63
CA VAL A 532 66.32 0.06 21.38
C VAL A 532 65.58 -0.71 20.29
N TYR A 533 64.29 -1.00 20.52
CA TYR A 533 63.41 -1.62 19.54
C TYR A 533 62.38 -0.58 19.11
N LEU A 534 62.59 0.04 17.94
CA LEU A 534 61.77 1.14 17.45
C LEU A 534 60.48 0.62 16.78
N TYR A 535 59.35 1.04 17.30
CA TYR A 535 58.04 0.88 16.68
C TYR A 535 57.40 2.25 16.55
N ASP A 536 56.96 2.56 15.34
CA ASP A 536 56.23 3.77 15.02
C ASP A 536 54.86 3.30 14.53
N THR A 537 53.83 3.52 15.33
CA THR A 537 52.48 3.01 15.08
C THR A 537 51.52 4.01 15.69
N ASP A 538 51.07 4.91 14.84
CA ASP A 538 50.04 5.89 15.12
C ASP A 538 48.67 5.33 14.76
N LEU A 539 47.86 4.98 15.75
CA LEU A 539 46.48 4.57 15.54
C LEU A 539 45.54 5.71 15.94
N THR A 540 44.61 6.06 15.05
CA THR A 540 43.71 7.19 15.27
C THR A 540 42.25 6.85 15.00
N ILE A 541 41.39 7.44 15.83
CA ILE A 541 39.95 7.52 15.62
C ILE A 541 39.63 9.00 15.37
N GLY A 542 39.23 9.31 14.14
CA GLY A 542 39.03 10.66 13.65
C GLY A 542 37.56 11.04 13.49
N LEU A 543 37.23 12.29 13.78
CA LEU A 543 36.00 12.95 13.39
C LEU A 543 36.35 13.92 12.27
N VAL A 544 35.92 13.61 11.05
CA VAL A 544 36.31 14.35 9.84
C VAL A 544 35.10 15.03 9.18
N PRO A 545 35.24 16.24 8.61
CA PRO A 545 34.09 16.98 8.06
C PRO A 545 33.50 16.40 6.77
N GLN A 546 34.27 15.66 5.96
CA GLN A 546 33.77 14.99 4.74
C GLN A 546 34.22 13.54 4.66
N GLN A 547 33.45 12.69 3.99
CA GLN A 547 33.79 11.28 3.76
C GLN A 547 35.09 11.07 2.97
N THR A 548 35.61 12.10 2.28
CA THR A 548 36.89 12.05 1.56
C THR A 548 37.99 12.86 2.24
N THR A 549 37.77 13.35 3.47
CA THR A 549 38.81 14.07 4.21
C THR A 549 39.94 13.09 4.53
N PRO A 550 41.19 13.39 4.11
CA PRO A 550 42.33 12.52 4.37
C PRO A 550 42.72 12.52 5.84
N TRP A 551 43.44 11.47 6.25
CA TRP A 551 44.12 11.43 7.55
C TRP A 551 45.05 12.63 7.73
N LEU A 552 45.22 13.03 8.99
CA LEU A 552 45.96 14.23 9.41
C LEU A 552 45.39 15.59 8.95
N SER A 553 44.17 15.67 8.40
CA SER A 553 43.57 16.96 8.02
C SER A 553 43.48 17.95 9.20
N ASN A 554 43.86 19.19 8.94
CA ASN A 554 43.75 20.33 9.87
C ASN A 554 42.30 20.69 10.21
N SER A 555 41.33 20.11 9.51
CA SER A 555 39.90 20.33 9.73
C SER A 555 39.24 19.23 10.58
N ALA A 556 40.03 18.25 11.04
CA ALA A 556 39.54 17.08 11.76
C ALA A 556 39.96 17.08 13.24
N ILE A 557 39.33 16.18 13.99
CA ILE A 557 39.61 15.95 15.40
C ILE A 557 40.01 14.48 15.55
N TYR A 558 41.06 14.18 16.31
CA TYR A 558 41.59 12.83 16.46
C TYR A 558 41.77 12.45 17.92
N ALA A 559 41.25 11.28 18.27
CA ALA A 559 41.72 10.48 19.39
C ALA A 559 42.92 9.65 18.88
N TRP A 560 44.10 9.88 19.44
CA TRP A 560 45.37 9.42 18.89
C TRP A 560 46.12 8.55 19.89
N TYR A 561 46.63 7.42 19.42
CA TYR A 561 47.65 6.61 20.09
C TYR A 561 48.92 6.60 19.27
N ASP A 562 50.02 7.04 19.86
CA ASP A 562 51.34 7.03 19.23
C ASP A 562 52.19 5.93 19.89
N GLY A 563 52.93 5.17 19.09
CA GLY A 563 53.78 4.05 19.51
C GLY A 563 55.28 4.38 19.57
N TYR A 564 55.69 5.55 19.11
CA TYR A 564 57.08 5.94 18.89
C TYR A 564 57.74 6.56 20.12
N ASP A 565 58.96 6.14 20.44
CA ASP A 565 59.78 6.75 21.50
C ASP A 565 61.20 6.91 20.95
N TYR A 566 61.83 8.05 21.15
CA TYR A 566 63.20 8.27 20.71
C TYR A 566 63.98 9.03 21.78
N ASP A 567 65.24 8.64 21.98
CA ASP A 567 66.13 9.09 23.06
C ASP A 567 65.98 10.59 23.41
N GLY A 568 65.30 10.87 24.54
CA GLY A 568 65.00 12.22 25.06
C GLY A 568 63.58 12.75 24.83
N TYR A 569 62.77 12.09 23.99
CA TYR A 569 61.40 12.47 23.63
C TYR A 569 60.47 11.25 23.54
N SER A 570 59.66 11.04 24.59
CA SER A 570 58.70 9.94 24.60
C SER A 570 57.38 10.35 23.97
N TRP A 571 57.22 9.99 22.69
CA TRP A 571 56.03 10.30 21.91
C TRP A 571 54.95 9.22 21.99
N ASN A 572 55.25 8.10 22.64
CA ASN A 572 54.39 6.93 22.76
C ASN A 572 53.19 7.14 23.67
N TYR A 573 52.43 8.21 23.49
CA TYR A 573 51.34 8.65 24.35
C TYR A 573 49.99 8.57 23.66
N LYS A 574 48.95 8.57 24.49
CA LYS A 574 47.61 8.91 24.08
C LYS A 574 47.46 10.43 23.98
N SER A 575 46.82 10.96 22.94
CA SER A 575 46.50 12.39 22.85
C SER A 575 45.15 12.67 22.19
N LEU A 576 44.66 13.90 22.39
CA LEU A 576 43.60 14.50 21.60
C LEU A 576 44.22 15.57 20.70
N ARG A 577 44.05 15.42 19.39
CA ARG A 577 44.32 16.48 18.42
C ARG A 577 42.99 17.12 18.02
N VAL A 578 42.84 18.42 18.26
CA VAL A 578 41.68 19.20 17.81
C VAL A 578 42.19 20.19 16.77
N TYR A 579 41.86 19.95 15.50
CA TYR A 579 42.40 20.72 14.37
C TYR A 579 43.93 20.67 14.37
N ASP A 580 44.60 21.82 14.38
CA ASP A 580 46.07 21.91 14.38
C ASP A 580 46.71 21.98 15.76
N SER A 581 45.96 21.62 16.80
CA SER A 581 46.42 21.69 18.18
C SER A 581 46.33 20.34 18.88
N TYR A 582 47.24 20.09 19.84
CA TYR A 582 47.23 18.94 20.75
C TYR A 582 46.86 19.41 22.16
N PRO A 583 45.59 19.79 22.40
CA PRO A 583 45.17 20.43 23.65
C PRO A 583 45.25 19.51 24.87
N ALA A 584 45.29 18.19 24.68
CA ALA A 584 45.42 17.24 25.77
C ALA A 584 46.32 16.06 25.37
N VAL A 585 47.33 15.80 26.18
CA VAL A 585 48.26 14.67 26.04
C VAL A 585 48.23 13.88 27.35
N GLY A 586 48.16 12.56 27.24
CA GLY A 586 47.97 11.63 28.34
C GLY A 586 49.16 10.74 28.59
N ASN A 587 48.87 9.58 29.18
CA ASN A 587 49.86 8.59 29.57
C ASN A 587 50.52 7.92 28.36
N GLN A 588 51.71 7.37 28.60
CA GLN A 588 52.40 6.53 27.63
C GLN A 588 51.66 5.21 27.45
N ILE A 589 51.44 4.81 26.21
CA ILE A 589 50.87 3.54 25.80
C ILE A 589 52.01 2.53 25.61
N ARG A 590 52.05 1.53 26.48
CA ARG A 590 53.06 0.46 26.46
C ARG A 590 52.41 -0.91 26.49
N SER A 591 51.39 -1.08 25.66
CA SER A 591 50.63 -2.33 25.54
C SER A 591 50.49 -2.74 24.09
N THR A 592 50.54 -4.05 23.88
CA THR A 592 50.16 -4.70 22.62
C THR A 592 48.97 -5.62 22.82
N GLU A 593 48.27 -5.52 23.95
CA GLU A 593 47.03 -6.25 24.22
C GLU A 593 45.84 -5.47 23.65
N TRP A 594 44.72 -6.15 23.40
CA TRP A 594 43.47 -5.50 23.04
C TRP A 594 42.94 -4.65 24.18
N GLN A 595 42.50 -3.43 23.87
CA GLN A 595 42.01 -2.45 24.84
C GLN A 595 40.72 -1.81 24.32
N GLY A 596 39.73 -1.61 25.19
CA GLY A 596 38.57 -0.77 24.88
C GLY A 596 38.92 0.72 24.88
N PHE A 597 38.21 1.50 24.04
CA PHE A 597 38.24 2.95 24.02
C PHE A 597 36.84 3.56 23.98
N GLN A 598 36.73 4.81 24.42
CA GLN A 598 35.51 5.61 24.33
C GLN A 598 35.83 7.06 23.98
N VAL A 599 35.14 7.61 22.99
CA VAL A 599 35.20 9.03 22.60
C VAL A 599 33.80 9.64 22.71
N ILE A 600 33.66 10.69 23.52
CA ILE A 600 32.39 11.42 23.68
C ILE A 600 32.52 12.77 22.97
N TYR A 601 31.59 13.09 22.08
CA TYR A 601 31.56 14.36 21.38
C TYR A 601 30.21 15.06 21.50
N THR A 602 30.21 16.26 22.08
CA THR A 602 29.00 17.08 22.34
C THR A 602 28.87 18.29 21.41
N GLY A 603 29.77 18.42 20.44
CA GLY A 603 29.83 19.59 19.54
C GLY A 603 30.82 20.63 20.05
N THR A 604 30.74 20.97 21.34
CA THR A 604 31.59 21.97 21.99
C THR A 604 32.72 21.37 22.83
N GLN A 605 32.67 20.07 23.10
CA GLN A 605 33.67 19.34 23.87
C GLN A 605 33.90 17.96 23.26
N ILE A 606 35.14 17.48 23.33
CA ILE A 606 35.52 16.10 23.06
C ILE A 606 36.22 15.51 24.27
N GLN A 607 35.91 14.25 24.57
CA GLN A 607 36.52 13.47 25.64
C GLN A 607 37.01 12.13 25.08
N PHE A 608 38.11 11.61 25.60
CA PHE A 608 38.72 10.37 25.14
C PHE A 608 39.25 9.52 26.30
N TRP A 609 38.71 8.32 26.46
CA TRP A 609 39.07 7.32 27.47
C TRP A 609 39.53 6.01 26.83
N ASP A 610 40.35 5.26 27.54
CA ASP A 610 40.77 3.91 27.19
C ASP A 610 40.98 3.07 28.44
N SER A 611 40.80 1.77 28.29
CA SER A 611 40.89 0.79 29.38
C SER A 611 42.32 0.56 29.89
N TYR A 612 43.36 0.77 29.08
CA TYR A 612 44.76 0.58 29.50
C TYR A 612 45.20 1.67 30.48
N SER A 613 45.04 2.94 30.10
CA SER A 613 45.42 4.07 30.94
C SER A 613 44.38 4.37 32.01
N ASN A 614 43.14 3.90 31.81
CA ASN A 614 41.95 4.22 32.59
C ASN A 614 41.81 5.71 32.91
N SER A 615 42.15 6.57 31.93
CA SER A 615 42.21 8.02 32.10
C SER A 615 41.50 8.76 30.97
N TRP A 616 40.78 9.83 31.35
CA TRP A 616 40.07 10.71 30.45
C TRP A 616 40.94 11.89 30.00
N LEU A 617 41.06 12.09 28.70
CA LEU A 617 41.46 13.37 28.12
C LEU A 617 40.21 14.17 27.77
N THR A 618 40.23 15.48 27.97
CA THR A 618 39.10 16.37 27.66
C THR A 618 39.62 17.64 27.00
N SER A 619 38.95 18.09 25.94
CA SER A 619 39.22 19.38 25.31
C SER A 619 37.95 20.09 24.86
N GLY A 620 37.97 21.42 24.87
CA GLY A 620 36.99 22.22 24.13
C GLY A 620 37.19 22.07 22.62
N VAL A 621 36.12 22.25 21.86
CA VAL A 621 36.11 22.21 20.39
C VAL A 621 35.51 23.52 19.87
N SER A 622 36.30 24.27 19.10
CA SER A 622 35.89 25.53 18.47
C SER A 622 36.67 25.74 17.17
N PRO A 623 35.99 25.92 16.02
CA PRO A 623 34.53 25.83 15.83
C PRO A 623 34.00 24.40 16.08
N PRO A 624 32.68 24.18 16.24
CA PRO A 624 32.12 22.84 16.36
C PRO A 624 31.98 22.14 14.99
N LEU A 625 32.26 20.84 14.91
CA LEU A 625 31.84 19.98 13.81
C LEU A 625 30.35 19.65 13.97
N THR A 626 29.49 20.36 13.25
CA THR A 626 28.03 20.13 13.30
C THR A 626 27.59 18.84 12.59
N ARG A 627 28.43 18.32 11.71
CA ARG A 627 28.33 17.01 11.07
C ARG A 627 29.74 16.49 10.78
N PHE A 628 29.94 15.19 10.94
CA PHE A 628 31.24 14.55 10.68
C PHE A 628 31.07 13.10 10.23
N HIS A 629 32.10 12.54 9.62
CA HIS A 629 32.27 11.11 9.38
C HIS A 629 33.28 10.57 10.38
N LEU A 630 33.10 9.33 10.79
CA LEU A 630 34.07 8.59 11.59
C LEU A 630 35.19 8.08 10.67
N GLN A 631 36.44 8.35 11.04
CA GLN A 631 37.67 7.91 10.36
C GLN A 631 38.42 6.93 11.25
N ILE A 632 38.96 5.88 10.65
CA ILE A 632 39.98 5.03 11.27
C ILE A 632 41.24 5.08 10.41
N ALA A 633 42.40 5.10 11.05
CA ALA A 633 43.68 5.15 10.35
C ALA A 633 44.81 4.63 11.23
N ALA A 634 45.78 3.94 10.62
CA ALA A 634 47.02 3.57 11.28
C ALA A 634 48.26 3.92 10.45
N ASP A 635 48.97 5.00 10.80
CA ASP A 635 50.27 5.32 10.20
C ASP A 635 51.36 4.53 10.93
N THR A 636 52.06 3.68 10.21
CA THR A 636 53.03 2.76 10.84
C THR A 636 54.39 2.85 10.21
N ASP A 637 54.57 3.69 9.18
CA ASP A 637 55.80 3.86 8.40
C ASP A 637 56.47 2.53 7.96
N SER A 638 55.70 1.45 7.86
CA SER A 638 56.19 0.10 7.60
C SER A 638 55.06 -0.81 7.12
N ASP A 639 55.41 -1.86 6.37
CA ASP A 639 54.51 -2.96 6.00
C ASP A 639 54.51 -4.11 7.01
N THR A 640 55.41 -4.08 8.01
CA THR A 640 55.50 -5.11 9.05
C THR A 640 54.96 -4.67 10.41
N ARG A 641 54.60 -3.39 10.57
CA ARG A 641 54.01 -2.81 11.78
C ARG A 641 52.55 -2.49 11.49
N HIS A 642 51.70 -2.57 12.51
CA HIS A 642 50.26 -2.56 12.29
C HIS A 642 49.52 -1.88 13.44
N GLY A 643 48.44 -1.18 13.11
CA GLY A 643 47.39 -0.80 14.06
C GLY A 643 46.14 -1.63 13.79
N TYR A 644 45.39 -1.95 14.86
CA TYR A 644 44.23 -2.83 14.77
C TYR A 644 43.01 -2.24 15.45
N ILE A 645 41.84 -2.48 14.85
CA ILE A 645 40.52 -2.25 15.47
C ILE A 645 39.70 -3.52 15.28
N ASP A 646 39.16 -4.03 16.38
CA ASP A 646 38.38 -5.27 16.44
C ASP A 646 36.91 -5.00 16.12
N TRP A 647 36.26 -4.15 16.91
CA TRP A 647 34.95 -3.60 16.57
C TRP A 647 34.88 -2.12 16.92
N ILE A 648 33.97 -1.41 16.26
CA ILE A 648 33.70 0.00 16.48
C ILE A 648 32.22 0.32 16.32
N ARG A 649 31.68 1.18 17.18
CA ARG A 649 30.28 1.58 17.18
C ARG A 649 30.07 3.04 17.50
N VAL A 650 28.91 3.55 17.11
CA VAL A 650 28.43 4.89 17.45
C VAL A 650 27.04 4.80 18.06
N ARG A 651 26.85 5.44 19.22
CA ARG A 651 25.56 5.56 19.91
C ARG A 651 25.31 6.97 20.39
N LYS A 652 24.06 7.30 20.69
CA LYS A 652 23.68 8.64 21.17
C LYS A 652 24.20 8.90 22.59
N TYR A 653 24.57 10.15 22.84
CA TYR A 653 24.99 10.65 24.14
C TYR A 653 23.94 11.56 24.76
N THR A 654 23.78 11.44 26.07
CA THR A 654 23.03 12.34 26.91
C THR A 654 23.81 12.54 28.21
N GLN A 655 23.81 13.77 28.74
CA GLN A 655 24.41 14.04 30.04
C GLN A 655 23.65 13.37 31.19
N ILE A 656 22.34 13.19 31.03
CA ILE A 656 21.49 12.47 31.98
C ILE A 656 20.99 11.20 31.26
N PRO A 657 21.61 10.03 31.48
CA PRO A 657 21.19 8.78 30.87
C PRO A 657 19.81 8.34 31.40
N PRO A 658 19.03 7.61 30.60
CA PRO A 658 17.81 6.99 31.10
C PRO A 658 18.16 5.95 32.19
N THR A 659 17.28 5.81 33.17
CA THR A 659 17.44 4.84 34.26
C THR A 659 16.68 3.57 33.93
N VAL A 660 17.32 2.42 34.11
CA VAL A 660 16.72 1.10 33.90
C VAL A 660 16.35 0.48 35.25
N THR A 661 15.16 -0.10 35.36
CA THR A 661 14.70 -0.84 36.54
C THR A 661 14.13 -2.18 36.08
N ILE A 662 14.62 -3.27 36.64
CA ILE A 662 14.22 -4.63 36.29
C ILE A 662 13.22 -5.15 37.32
N SER A 663 12.20 -5.86 36.87
CA SER A 663 11.25 -6.54 37.73
C SER A 663 11.95 -7.55 38.65
N THR A 664 11.46 -7.66 39.89
CA THR A 664 11.93 -8.66 40.86
C THR A 664 11.15 -9.98 40.77
N GLN A 665 10.29 -10.12 39.77
CA GLN A 665 9.47 -11.30 39.55
C GLN A 665 9.56 -11.69 38.08
N ILE A 666 9.80 -12.98 37.85
CA ILE A 666 9.53 -13.62 36.56
C ILE A 666 8.06 -13.98 36.53
N GLU A 667 7.38 -13.48 35.53
CA GLU A 667 6.04 -13.93 35.21
C GLU A 667 6.17 -15.18 34.36
N GLN A 668 5.34 -16.16 34.64
CA GLN A 668 5.23 -17.35 33.79
C GLN A 668 4.07 -17.14 32.85
N ARG A 669 4.23 -17.59 31.61
CA ARG A 669 3.14 -17.70 30.65
C ARG A 669 2.05 -18.50 31.36
N PRO A 670 0.84 -17.95 31.51
CA PRO A 670 -0.16 -18.62 32.33
C PRO A 670 -0.40 -20.03 31.80
N THR A 671 -0.29 -21.01 32.69
CA THR A 671 -0.42 -22.42 32.34
C THR A 671 -1.87 -22.70 32.03
N GLN A 672 -2.16 -23.11 30.80
CA GLN A 672 -3.46 -23.64 30.45
C GLN A 672 -3.74 -24.87 31.32
N ASN A 673 -4.73 -24.76 32.21
CA ASN A 673 -5.58 -25.91 32.43
C ASN A 673 -6.25 -26.18 31.08
N ALA A 674 -5.78 -27.21 30.36
CA ALA A 674 -6.43 -27.73 29.18
C ALA A 674 -7.81 -28.28 29.54
N GLN A 675 -8.75 -27.38 29.80
CA GLN A 675 -10.11 -27.62 29.35
C GLN A 675 -10.10 -27.24 27.88
N ILE A 676 -10.51 -28.20 27.04
CA ILE A 676 -10.78 -27.98 25.62
C ILE A 676 -11.76 -26.80 25.54
N GLN A 677 -11.24 -25.61 25.27
CA GLN A 677 -12.04 -24.42 25.02
C GLN A 677 -12.59 -24.62 23.62
N ILE A 678 -13.85 -25.05 23.55
CA ILE A 678 -14.58 -25.09 22.28
C ILE A 678 -14.87 -23.65 21.92
N THR A 679 -14.29 -23.19 20.82
CA THR A 679 -14.46 -21.82 20.33
C THR A 679 -15.32 -21.76 19.10
N ALA A 680 -15.72 -20.55 18.71
CA ALA A 680 -16.16 -20.35 17.34
C ALA A 680 -14.92 -20.44 16.43
N GLY A 681 -14.91 -21.45 15.58
CA GLY A 681 -13.92 -21.62 14.52
C GLY A 681 -14.48 -21.14 13.18
N ARG A 682 -13.63 -20.50 12.38
CA ARG A 682 -13.95 -20.13 11.00
C ARG A 682 -12.93 -20.71 10.04
N ALA A 683 -13.42 -21.37 9.00
CA ALA A 683 -12.60 -21.85 7.91
C ALA A 683 -12.84 -20.96 6.69
N TYR A 684 -11.80 -20.32 6.19
CA TYR A 684 -11.82 -19.49 4.99
C TYR A 684 -11.20 -20.23 3.81
N ASP A 685 -11.78 -20.05 2.63
CA ASP A 685 -11.20 -20.36 1.32
C ASP A 685 -10.98 -19.04 0.59
N LEU A 686 -9.70 -18.75 0.32
CA LEU A 686 -9.21 -17.49 -0.26
C LEU A 686 -8.92 -17.62 -1.76
N GLN A 687 -9.02 -18.82 -2.34
CA GLN A 687 -8.68 -19.03 -3.75
C GLN A 687 -9.47 -18.15 -4.71
N PRO A 688 -10.77 -17.82 -4.49
CA PRO A 688 -11.48 -16.91 -5.39
C PRO A 688 -10.88 -15.49 -5.43
N LEU A 689 -10.44 -14.96 -4.28
CA LEU A 689 -9.75 -13.67 -4.22
C LEU A 689 -8.37 -13.74 -4.87
N ILE A 690 -7.58 -14.76 -4.53
CA ILE A 690 -6.24 -14.96 -5.11
C ILE A 690 -6.32 -15.03 -6.63
N SER A 691 -7.30 -15.76 -7.17
CA SER A 691 -7.51 -15.88 -8.62
C SER A 691 -7.80 -14.51 -9.25
N CYS A 692 -8.68 -13.70 -8.66
CA CYS A 692 -8.92 -12.35 -9.15
C CYS A 692 -7.71 -11.41 -9.03
N ILE A 693 -6.83 -11.60 -8.04
CA ILE A 693 -5.57 -10.83 -7.92
C ILE A 693 -4.59 -11.23 -9.03
N ILE A 694 -4.35 -12.53 -9.22
CA ILE A 694 -3.45 -13.07 -10.25
C ILE A 694 -3.93 -12.69 -11.64
N ASP A 695 -5.23 -12.81 -11.89
CA ASP A 695 -5.87 -12.44 -13.16
C ASP A 695 -6.09 -10.92 -13.29
N GLN A 696 -5.63 -10.14 -12.31
CA GLN A 696 -5.59 -8.68 -12.38
C GLN A 696 -6.97 -8.02 -12.54
N LYS A 697 -7.99 -8.64 -11.95
CA LYS A 697 -9.39 -8.25 -12.08
C LYS A 697 -9.76 -7.13 -11.12
N TYR A 698 -10.85 -6.44 -11.47
CA TYR A 698 -11.37 -5.29 -10.75
C TYR A 698 -12.62 -5.64 -9.94
N PHE A 699 -12.73 -5.01 -8.77
CA PHE A 699 -13.88 -5.03 -7.89
C PHE A 699 -14.55 -3.65 -7.89
N GLY A 700 -15.88 -3.65 -7.85
CA GLY A 700 -16.71 -2.47 -7.64
C GLY A 700 -16.96 -2.25 -6.16
N THR A 701 -16.42 -1.19 -5.56
CA THR A 701 -16.55 -0.88 -4.12
C THR A 701 -16.97 0.57 -3.85
N TYR A 702 -17.62 0.84 -2.72
CA TYR A 702 -18.08 2.19 -2.36
C TYR A 702 -16.94 3.14 -2.02
N THR A 703 -15.83 2.62 -1.48
CA THR A 703 -14.68 3.44 -1.06
C THR A 703 -13.63 3.61 -2.15
N GLY A 704 -13.63 2.73 -3.16
CA GLY A 704 -12.66 2.74 -4.26
C GLY A 704 -12.69 4.00 -5.12
N VAL A 705 -11.63 4.23 -5.88
CA VAL A 705 -11.53 5.37 -6.81
C VAL A 705 -12.25 5.02 -8.10
N SER A 706 -13.27 5.80 -8.45
CA SER A 706 -14.09 5.56 -9.65
C SER A 706 -13.31 5.81 -10.93
N PHE A 707 -13.84 5.30 -12.05
CA PHE A 707 -13.23 5.56 -13.36
C PHE A 707 -13.08 7.06 -13.67
N PHE A 708 -14.04 7.91 -13.29
CA PHE A 708 -13.96 9.36 -13.52
C PHE A 708 -12.84 10.01 -12.71
N GLU A 709 -12.67 9.57 -11.48
CA GLU A 709 -11.59 10.02 -10.60
C GLU A 709 -10.22 9.54 -11.07
N ARG A 710 -10.14 8.39 -11.75
CA ARG A 710 -8.93 7.91 -12.43
C ARG A 710 -8.56 8.79 -13.63
N LEU A 711 -9.54 9.35 -14.36
CA LEU A 711 -9.29 10.35 -15.42
C LEU A 711 -8.79 11.70 -14.85
N GLU A 712 -9.09 11.97 -13.59
CA GLU A 712 -8.68 13.20 -12.86
C GLU A 712 -7.44 12.99 -11.98
N ASN A 713 -6.99 11.73 -11.82
CA ASN A 713 -6.07 11.28 -10.77
C ASN A 713 -6.35 11.94 -9.39
N SER A 714 -7.62 11.97 -8.99
CA SER A 714 -8.06 12.69 -7.80
C SER A 714 -9.38 12.15 -7.26
N ARG A 715 -9.47 12.04 -5.92
CA ARG A 715 -10.68 11.58 -5.21
C ARG A 715 -11.56 12.72 -4.70
N VAL A 716 -11.25 13.98 -5.03
CA VAL A 716 -11.97 15.16 -4.50
C VAL A 716 -13.46 15.14 -4.85
N ASN A 717 -13.82 14.56 -5.99
CA ASN A 717 -15.18 14.58 -6.52
C ASN A 717 -16.01 13.32 -6.21
N HIS A 718 -15.48 12.36 -5.43
CA HIS A 718 -16.11 11.07 -5.18
C HIS A 718 -17.59 11.16 -4.81
N ASN A 719 -17.91 11.91 -3.74
CA ASN A 719 -19.27 12.02 -3.24
C ASN A 719 -20.20 12.69 -4.28
N LYS A 720 -19.69 13.66 -5.04
CA LYS A 720 -20.47 14.32 -6.10
C LYS A 720 -20.83 13.34 -7.21
N TYR A 721 -19.89 12.51 -7.65
CA TYR A 721 -20.15 11.47 -8.63
C TYR A 721 -21.05 10.38 -8.11
N PHE A 722 -20.89 9.97 -6.85
CA PHE A 722 -21.73 8.94 -6.25
C PHE A 722 -23.18 9.41 -6.05
N GLN A 723 -23.41 10.64 -5.59
CA GLN A 723 -24.79 11.18 -5.49
C GLN A 723 -25.46 11.28 -6.87
N LEU A 724 -24.69 11.65 -7.91
CA LEU A 724 -25.21 11.69 -9.28
C LEU A 724 -25.54 10.28 -9.81
N ALA A 725 -24.71 9.29 -9.52
CA ALA A 725 -24.97 7.90 -9.85
C ALA A 725 -26.25 7.41 -9.17
N LYS A 726 -26.43 7.70 -7.87
CA LYS A 726 -27.64 7.34 -7.10
C LYS A 726 -28.90 7.92 -7.71
N SER A 727 -28.91 9.22 -8.05
CA SER A 727 -30.10 9.83 -8.65
C SER A 727 -30.47 9.19 -9.99
N ILE A 728 -29.48 8.82 -10.80
CA ILE A 728 -29.73 8.18 -12.09
C ILE A 728 -30.14 6.71 -11.92
N GLN A 729 -29.56 6.00 -10.96
CA GLN A 729 -29.97 4.65 -10.58
C GLN A 729 -31.44 4.64 -10.10
N ASP A 730 -31.88 5.64 -9.34
CA ASP A 730 -33.30 5.84 -8.98
C ASP A 730 -34.17 6.06 -10.21
N GLU A 731 -33.76 6.96 -11.12
CA GLU A 731 -34.49 7.22 -12.37
C GLU A 731 -34.63 5.97 -13.26
N LEU A 732 -33.65 5.06 -13.22
CA LEU A 732 -33.62 3.82 -13.99
C LEU A 732 -34.18 2.60 -13.24
N GLY A 733 -34.51 2.73 -11.94
CA GLY A 733 -34.95 1.62 -11.10
C GLY A 733 -33.86 0.56 -10.87
N LEU A 734 -32.59 0.95 -10.85
CA LEU A 734 -31.44 0.06 -10.69
C LEU A 734 -31.00 0.04 -9.22
N LYS A 735 -31.42 -0.98 -8.47
CA LYS A 735 -30.98 -1.25 -7.09
C LYS A 735 -30.86 -2.74 -6.85
N TYR A 736 -29.99 -3.14 -5.92
CA TYR A 736 -29.90 -4.51 -5.43
C TYR A 736 -30.30 -4.57 -3.97
N GLY A 737 -31.39 -5.28 -3.63
CA GLY A 737 -31.84 -5.41 -2.24
C GLY A 737 -32.18 -4.10 -1.51
N GLY A 738 -32.27 -2.97 -2.22
CA GLY A 738 -32.45 -1.62 -1.65
C GLY A 738 -31.18 -0.75 -1.69
N GLU A 739 -30.02 -1.35 -1.94
CA GLU A 739 -28.72 -0.68 -2.06
C GLU A 739 -28.43 -0.21 -3.49
N TYR A 740 -27.63 0.85 -3.60
CA TYR A 740 -27.17 1.40 -4.88
C TYR A 740 -25.88 0.71 -5.30
N TYR A 741 -25.65 0.51 -6.60
CA TYR A 741 -24.37 -0.01 -7.07
C TYR A 741 -23.23 0.98 -6.79
N PRO A 742 -22.07 0.50 -6.28
CA PRO A 742 -20.90 1.35 -6.06
C PRO A 742 -20.29 1.83 -7.38
N ILE A 743 -19.53 2.92 -7.31
CA ILE A 743 -18.83 3.52 -8.48
C ILE A 743 -17.31 3.36 -8.43
N GLY A 744 -16.75 2.96 -7.29
CA GLY A 744 -15.31 2.80 -7.12
C GLY A 744 -14.79 1.57 -7.84
N LEU A 745 -13.62 1.68 -8.47
CA LEU A 745 -12.89 0.58 -9.05
C LEU A 745 -11.67 0.28 -8.17
N VAL A 746 -11.48 -0.99 -7.83
CA VAL A 746 -10.33 -1.47 -7.06
C VAL A 746 -9.73 -2.67 -7.77
N SER A 747 -8.42 -2.63 -8.03
CA SER A 747 -7.64 -3.83 -8.39
C SER A 747 -6.35 -3.83 -7.58
N PHE A 748 -5.54 -4.88 -7.71
CA PHE A 748 -4.31 -5.03 -6.95
C PHE A 748 -3.06 -5.09 -7.83
N MET A 749 -1.95 -4.61 -7.27
CA MET A 749 -0.62 -4.63 -7.86
C MET A 749 0.34 -5.33 -6.90
N VAL A 750 0.90 -6.46 -7.36
CA VAL A 750 1.75 -7.32 -6.55
C VAL A 750 3.03 -7.60 -7.33
N PRO A 751 4.13 -6.90 -7.06
CA PRO A 751 5.40 -7.07 -7.78
C PRO A 751 6.09 -8.37 -7.33
N ASN A 752 5.50 -9.49 -7.70
CA ASN A 752 5.98 -10.84 -7.44
C ASN A 752 5.79 -11.68 -8.72
N ALA A 753 6.74 -12.57 -9.02
CA ALA A 753 6.74 -13.32 -10.27
C ALA A 753 5.49 -14.20 -10.49
N ASP A 754 4.88 -14.70 -9.42
CA ASP A 754 3.72 -15.59 -9.46
C ASP A 754 2.39 -14.82 -9.55
N TYR A 755 2.38 -13.54 -9.18
CA TYR A 755 1.19 -12.68 -9.20
C TYR A 755 1.17 -11.68 -10.37
N ASP A 756 2.29 -10.98 -10.60
CA ASP A 756 2.42 -10.02 -11.70
C ASP A 756 3.86 -9.97 -12.20
N ARG A 757 4.16 -10.87 -13.15
CA ARG A 757 5.50 -10.97 -13.74
C ARG A 757 5.95 -9.67 -14.40
N LYS A 758 5.06 -8.94 -15.07
CA LYS A 758 5.42 -7.70 -15.76
C LYS A 758 5.82 -6.61 -14.77
N LEU A 759 5.05 -6.45 -13.70
CA LEU A 759 5.37 -5.49 -12.65
C LEU A 759 6.64 -5.87 -11.88
N PHE A 760 6.80 -7.16 -11.57
CA PHE A 760 8.02 -7.70 -10.96
C PHE A 760 9.27 -7.38 -11.79
N ASP A 761 9.23 -7.63 -13.10
CA ASP A 761 10.35 -7.32 -13.99
C ASP A 761 10.62 -5.80 -14.07
N ILE A 762 9.59 -4.95 -14.05
CA ILE A 762 9.75 -3.48 -13.97
C ILE A 762 10.48 -3.09 -12.68
N PHE A 763 10.01 -3.57 -11.53
CA PHE A 763 10.60 -3.22 -10.23
C PHE A 763 12.07 -3.65 -10.16
N ASN A 764 12.39 -4.87 -10.59
CA ASN A 764 13.77 -5.36 -10.63
C ASN A 764 14.65 -4.55 -11.58
N ASN A 765 14.16 -4.22 -12.79
CA ASN A 765 14.94 -3.46 -13.76
C ASN A 765 15.25 -2.02 -13.31
N PHE A 766 14.38 -1.43 -12.48
CA PHE A 766 14.58 -0.08 -11.94
C PHE A 766 15.18 -0.07 -10.53
N GLY A 767 15.48 -1.23 -9.94
CA GLY A 767 15.99 -1.34 -8.57
C GLY A 767 15.00 -0.79 -7.52
N ILE A 768 13.69 -0.90 -7.78
CA ILE A 768 12.64 -0.45 -6.87
C ILE A 768 12.33 -1.60 -5.92
N SER A 769 12.60 -1.41 -4.62
CA SER A 769 12.16 -2.31 -3.56
C SER A 769 10.76 -1.93 -3.10
N VAL A 770 9.91 -2.93 -2.86
CA VAL A 770 8.60 -2.68 -2.24
C VAL A 770 8.81 -2.29 -0.79
N GLU A 771 8.19 -1.19 -0.38
CA GLU A 771 8.14 -0.80 1.02
C GLU A 771 7.10 -1.61 1.78
N GLU A 772 7.53 -2.23 2.89
CA GLU A 772 6.69 -2.96 3.83
C GLU A 772 5.51 -2.09 4.30
N GLY A 773 4.29 -2.62 4.21
CA GLY A 773 3.08 -1.93 4.67
C GLY A 773 2.55 -0.84 3.75
N GLN A 774 3.03 -0.71 2.51
CA GLN A 774 2.36 0.07 1.47
C GLN A 774 1.26 -0.78 0.82
N THR A 775 0.00 -0.32 0.84
CA THR A 775 -1.13 -1.03 0.23
C THR A 775 -0.89 -1.35 -1.25
N SER A 776 -1.27 -2.57 -1.64
CA SER A 776 -1.24 -3.10 -3.02
C SER A 776 -2.45 -2.65 -3.84
N VAL A 777 -3.36 -1.85 -3.29
CA VAL A 777 -4.49 -1.28 -4.03
C VAL A 777 -3.97 -0.37 -5.13
N ASP A 778 -4.34 -0.68 -6.38
CA ASP A 778 -3.76 -0.15 -7.61
C ASP A 778 -3.58 1.37 -7.65
N TYR A 779 -4.63 2.15 -7.34
CA TYR A 779 -4.58 3.61 -7.36
C TYR A 779 -3.54 4.18 -6.39
N TYR A 780 -3.51 3.66 -5.16
CA TYR A 780 -2.56 4.11 -4.13
C TYR A 780 -1.15 3.60 -4.41
N PHE A 781 -1.02 2.35 -4.86
CA PHE A 781 0.25 1.74 -5.22
C PHE A 781 0.93 2.51 -6.37
N LEU A 782 0.22 2.76 -7.47
CA LEU A 782 0.76 3.50 -8.61
C LEU A 782 1.18 4.92 -8.24
N ASN A 783 0.32 5.63 -7.51
CA ASN A 783 0.63 7.00 -7.11
C ASN A 783 1.76 7.09 -6.09
N TYR A 784 2.01 6.04 -5.30
CA TYR A 784 3.14 5.98 -4.38
C TYR A 784 4.46 5.81 -5.12
N TYR A 785 4.57 4.80 -6.00
CA TYR A 785 5.84 4.47 -6.67
C TYR A 785 6.11 5.29 -7.93
N PHE A 786 5.07 5.75 -8.62
CA PHE A 786 5.19 6.41 -9.93
C PHE A 786 4.51 7.77 -9.99
N GLY A 787 3.73 8.14 -8.96
CA GLY A 787 3.06 9.43 -8.84
C GLY A 787 3.65 10.30 -7.73
N SER A 788 2.78 11.03 -7.03
CA SER A 788 3.16 12.01 -6.00
C SER A 788 2.40 11.84 -4.69
N MET A 789 1.81 10.67 -4.43
CA MET A 789 1.08 10.43 -3.17
C MET A 789 2.00 9.87 -2.08
N THR A 790 1.70 10.22 -0.84
CA THR A 790 2.33 9.60 0.33
C THR A 790 1.86 8.16 0.52
N LYS A 791 2.64 7.38 1.25
CA LYS A 791 2.32 6.00 1.62
C LYS A 791 0.90 5.88 2.19
N THR A 792 0.16 4.88 1.74
CA THR A 792 -1.12 4.48 2.31
C THR A 792 -0.90 3.17 3.07
N PRO A 793 -1.06 3.16 4.41
CA PRO A 793 -0.81 1.99 5.23
C PRO A 793 -1.69 0.80 4.82
N GLY A 794 -1.06 -0.35 4.67
CA GLY A 794 -1.70 -1.64 4.44
C GLY A 794 -1.08 -2.72 5.34
N TYR A 795 -1.84 -3.77 5.56
CA TYR A 795 -1.48 -4.91 6.40
C TYR A 795 -1.28 -6.14 5.54
N ARG A 796 -0.41 -7.06 5.97
CA ARG A 796 -0.30 -8.35 5.29
C ARG A 796 -1.59 -9.14 5.49
N VAL A 797 -1.87 -10.05 4.58
CA VAL A 797 -3.09 -10.87 4.59
C VAL A 797 -2.72 -12.33 4.79
N TRP A 798 -3.26 -12.95 5.83
CA TRP A 798 -3.08 -14.37 6.11
C TRP A 798 -3.48 -15.21 4.89
N GLY A 799 -2.62 -16.14 4.49
CA GLY A 799 -2.83 -17.00 3.33
C GLY A 799 -2.50 -16.38 1.97
N ILE A 800 -2.18 -15.08 1.91
CA ILE A 800 -1.75 -14.42 0.66
C ILE A 800 -0.32 -13.87 0.78
N SER A 801 -0.01 -13.17 1.88
CA SER A 801 1.28 -12.50 2.10
C SER A 801 1.84 -12.63 3.51
N TYR A 802 1.30 -13.53 4.32
CA TYR A 802 1.84 -13.77 5.65
C TYR A 802 1.74 -15.23 6.08
N GLY A 803 2.74 -15.65 6.85
CA GLY A 803 2.90 -17.01 7.34
C GLY A 803 3.77 -17.88 6.42
N THR A 804 3.76 -19.17 6.69
CA THR A 804 4.27 -20.17 5.77
C THR A 804 3.09 -21.01 5.31
N SER A 805 3.07 -21.36 4.03
CA SER A 805 2.16 -22.36 3.48
C SER A 805 3.01 -23.51 3.00
N ALA A 806 2.64 -24.74 3.31
CA ALA A 806 3.43 -25.90 2.91
C ALA A 806 3.54 -26.11 1.40
N LEU A 807 2.82 -25.34 0.59
CA LEU A 807 2.84 -25.46 -0.88
C LEU A 807 3.62 -24.35 -1.59
N THR A 808 3.81 -23.20 -0.95
CA THR A 808 4.58 -22.07 -1.49
C THR A 808 5.81 -21.72 -0.65
N GLY A 809 5.93 -22.29 0.55
CA GLY A 809 6.94 -21.95 1.55
C GLY A 809 6.61 -20.64 2.26
N ASP A 810 7.59 -19.75 2.36
CA ASP A 810 7.48 -18.48 3.06
C ASP A 810 6.66 -17.44 2.27
N LEU A 811 5.46 -17.10 2.75
CA LEU A 811 4.61 -16.07 2.14
C LEU A 811 5.10 -14.65 2.47
N SER A 812 6.06 -14.48 3.38
CA SER A 812 6.60 -13.16 3.74
C SER A 812 7.28 -12.46 2.54
N ILE A 813 7.73 -13.24 1.56
CA ILE A 813 8.31 -12.74 0.30
C ILE A 813 7.27 -12.15 -0.65
N VAL A 814 5.97 -12.45 -0.46
CA VAL A 814 4.90 -11.93 -1.30
C VAL A 814 4.54 -10.52 -0.78
N PRO A 815 4.82 -9.46 -1.55
CA PRO A 815 4.63 -8.09 -1.11
C PRO A 815 3.19 -7.63 -1.37
N PHE A 816 2.21 -8.35 -0.81
CA PHE A 816 0.80 -8.00 -0.88
C PHE A 816 0.32 -7.40 0.44
N PHE A 817 -0.25 -6.20 0.37
CA PHE A 817 -0.77 -5.50 1.53
C PHE A 817 -2.15 -4.96 1.19
N MET A 818 -3.06 -4.99 2.16
CA MET A 818 -4.40 -4.46 1.99
C MET A 818 -4.67 -3.42 3.08
N ASP A 819 -5.14 -2.23 2.69
CA ASP A 819 -5.61 -1.25 3.66
C ASP A 819 -6.95 -1.70 4.28
N ASN A 820 -7.20 -1.25 5.51
CA ASN A 820 -8.37 -1.69 6.28
C ASN A 820 -9.70 -1.38 5.58
N GLN A 821 -9.82 -0.23 4.88
CA GLN A 821 -11.07 0.14 4.21
C GLN A 821 -11.36 -0.79 3.02
N THR A 822 -10.34 -1.12 2.23
CA THR A 822 -10.46 -2.05 1.13
C THR A 822 -10.71 -3.48 1.62
N ALA A 823 -10.06 -3.90 2.70
CA ALA A 823 -10.28 -5.20 3.32
C ALA A 823 -11.74 -5.37 3.79
N ILE A 824 -12.30 -4.37 4.48
CA ILE A 824 -13.71 -4.39 4.88
C ILE A 824 -14.64 -4.47 3.67
N ALA A 825 -14.31 -3.79 2.56
CA ALA A 825 -15.14 -3.83 1.35
C ALA A 825 -15.11 -5.21 0.66
N ILE A 826 -13.95 -5.85 0.60
CA ILE A 826 -13.75 -7.09 -0.17
C ILE A 826 -14.02 -8.34 0.69
N LEU A 827 -13.47 -8.39 1.89
CA LEU A 827 -13.56 -9.52 2.82
C LEU A 827 -14.77 -9.39 3.77
N GLY A 828 -15.23 -8.16 3.98
CA GLY A 828 -16.19 -7.81 5.02
C GLY A 828 -15.54 -7.48 6.36
N PRO A 829 -16.33 -6.97 7.33
CA PRO A 829 -15.80 -6.62 8.65
C PRO A 829 -15.10 -7.78 9.35
N THR A 830 -15.78 -8.93 9.48
CA THR A 830 -15.23 -10.13 10.13
C THR A 830 -14.05 -10.71 9.35
N GLY A 831 -14.16 -10.82 8.02
CA GLY A 831 -13.05 -11.32 7.21
C GLY A 831 -11.84 -10.40 7.24
N ALA A 832 -12.02 -9.08 7.32
CA ALA A 832 -10.93 -8.12 7.48
C ALA A 832 -10.27 -8.24 8.86
N GLU A 833 -11.06 -8.37 9.93
CA GLU A 833 -10.56 -8.60 11.28
C GLU A 833 -9.76 -9.90 11.39
N ASP A 834 -10.28 -10.98 10.79
CA ASP A 834 -9.67 -12.29 10.84
C ASP A 834 -8.43 -12.42 9.94
N LEU A 835 -8.41 -11.80 8.77
CA LEU A 835 -7.39 -12.10 7.74
C LEU A 835 -6.31 -11.02 7.63
N LEU A 836 -6.53 -9.81 8.17
CA LEU A 836 -5.46 -8.82 8.24
C LEU A 836 -4.54 -9.10 9.42
N LYS A 837 -3.24 -9.17 9.15
CA LYS A 837 -2.24 -9.29 10.19
C LYS A 837 -2.00 -7.93 10.85
N GLY A 838 -2.48 -7.81 12.10
CA GLY A 838 -2.31 -6.64 12.98
C GLY A 838 -0.86 -6.32 13.31
#